data_AF-A0AAJ2EEG9-F1
#
_entry.id   AF-A0AAJ2EEG9-F1
#
_cell.length_a   1.000
_cell.length_b   1.000
_cell.length_c   1.000
_cell.angle_alpha   90.00
_cell.angle_beta   90.00
_cell.angle_gamma   90.00
#
_symmetry.space_group_name_H-M   'P 1'
#
loop_
_entity.id
_entity.type
_entity.pdbx_description
1 polymer ?
#
loop_
_entity_poly.entity_id
_entity_poly.type
_entity_poly.pdbx_seq_one_letter_code
_entity_poly.pdbx_strand_id
1 'polypeptide(L)'
;MNKAHRTVWSEATGNWVAAPETTKGKTRRSQKAISAAVSSLAMALGGGSLPAEATVGAAGIEICENGTDTGINSGVCAIPSSGGVQNGWGLFTNNGAGFTTSEPAFITGVMQGYVTMYGQNGVYSWSDLYMNGANNVLGGTGTAHKIKGLAAGDVTTSSQDAVNGSQLFATNQSINNLKSAGTTYFHANSTGADSVASGSDAIAIGQAATASSSNGIAMGNGAVAGGSSGWGNIAIGGGAQAQTASNGGNNNGTGRSTAIGYQANATGSSSWGNNTAIGATATAGGFNSTAVGVEALTSANDGVAVGSWTTASGANGTALGFGANARNANDVALGANSSTAAVVNSTGATIGGKAYTFAGSNAGSTVSVGSVGGERTVTNVAAGQLSSTSTDAVNGSQVFATDQAVNQNTTDIANAFTAINNVKSTGTMYFHANSTGADSTAAGANAIAIGQAATAGYAGDIAIGLNATTSGAYGYPAMAIGRNAQATAMGTMALGVNALANVNAAIVLGYDSTSSADNALALGANTLSSATAASSVGGRSTASASSATAVGYGAKASETNSVALGANSTTAAVVNTTGATIGGKAYTFAGSNAGSTVSVGSAGGERTVTNVAAGQLSATSTDAVNGSQIFATDQAVNQNTTDIANAFTAINNVKSTGSMYFHANSTGADSVASGSNAIAVGQGASSDAKDAIAMGNGASAGGASGPSNIAIGAGAQALTATSAGDFQTGRSIAIGMSANANSAAYGNNTVIGAVATASGMNGVAIGVDSRVSADNGGVAIGEHANSSGSFSEALGYGATASTNNSVALGSFSTTGAVTNTTGATIGGKAYTFAGSNAGSTVSVGSAGSERTVTNVAAGRVSSNSTDAVNGSQLYAADQAIDQNTADISNAVNSINTIVATGTKYFHANSTGADSTASGFEAIAIGSSATALGGNNVAIGYQATTSVNGDLAIGGMAQATGSGGDGATAVGVNASANGSFSSALGNHSRSGNIGDTAVGGYASATGGGTTGQFAVAMGYGALATSGATALGGNSNAAGAKSVALGSAAKASNANDIALGANSTTANVVNTAGATLGGKDYVFAGSNAGSTLSVGSSGAERTVTNVAAGRLSASSTDAVNGSQLFAADQAINQNAADINNAVNSINTIVATGTKYFHANSTGADSSAMGQDSVAIGQGAVATNANDIALGSNSITADVVNTAGATIGGKDYTFAGSDAQSTLSVGSLGAERTITNVAAGRLSASSTDAVNGSQLFAT
;
A
#
# COMPACT_ATOMS: atom_id res chain seq x y z
N MET A 1 11.87 11.42 -11.89
CA MET A 1 11.61 12.89 -11.79
C MET A 1 10.46 13.20 -10.81
N ASN A 2 10.18 14.49 -10.60
CA ASN A 2 9.02 15.06 -9.91
C ASN A 2 8.68 14.69 -8.47
N LYS A 3 9.68 14.95 -7.62
CA LYS A 3 9.43 15.78 -6.44
C LYS A 3 9.10 17.22 -6.89
N ALA A 4 7.83 17.59 -7.00
CA ALA A 4 7.44 18.98 -7.20
C ALA A 4 7.64 19.76 -5.87
N HIS A 5 8.64 20.62 -5.83
CA HIS A 5 8.81 21.61 -4.75
C HIS A 5 8.04 22.89 -5.11
N ARG A 6 7.52 23.61 -4.11
CA ARG A 6 7.01 24.98 -4.29
C ARG A 6 7.88 25.97 -3.51
N THR A 7 8.38 26.96 -4.22
CA THR A 7 9.18 28.07 -3.68
C THR A 7 8.34 29.00 -2.80
N VAL A 8 9.00 29.65 -1.84
CA VAL A 8 8.41 30.64 -0.93
C VAL A 8 9.04 32.02 -1.21
N TRP A 9 8.25 33.08 -1.06
CA TRP A 9 8.72 34.46 -1.21
C TRP A 9 9.37 34.95 0.08
N SER A 10 10.54 35.58 -0.01
CA SER A 10 11.25 36.15 1.14
C SER A 10 11.17 37.67 1.14
N GLU A 11 10.47 38.24 2.13
CA GLU A 11 10.37 39.69 2.32
C GLU A 11 11.72 40.36 2.67
N ALA A 12 12.72 39.57 3.10
CA ALA A 12 14.05 40.07 3.44
C ALA A 12 14.99 40.26 2.21
N THR A 13 14.64 39.71 1.04
CA THR A 13 15.52 39.75 -0.15
C THR A 13 14.82 40.11 -1.47
N GLY A 14 13.48 40.20 -1.49
CA GLY A 14 12.73 40.50 -2.71
C GLY A 14 12.87 39.43 -3.79
N ASN A 15 13.11 38.18 -3.39
CA ASN A 15 13.29 37.03 -4.29
C ASN A 15 12.67 35.75 -3.72
N TRP A 16 12.43 34.78 -4.59
CA TRP A 16 11.90 33.45 -4.26
C TRP A 16 13.02 32.46 -3.92
N VAL A 17 12.81 31.62 -2.91
CA VAL A 17 13.76 30.55 -2.51
C VAL A 17 13.02 29.21 -2.40
N ALA A 18 13.70 28.11 -2.74
CA ALA A 18 13.15 26.76 -2.64
C ALA A 18 13.49 26.12 -1.28
N ALA A 19 12.45 25.80 -0.50
CA ALA A 19 12.57 25.05 0.75
C ALA A 19 11.49 23.95 0.82
N PRO A 20 11.77 22.77 1.41
CA PRO A 20 10.77 21.72 1.59
C PRO A 20 10.06 21.89 2.93
N GLU A 21 8.73 22.03 2.93
CA GLU A 21 7.97 22.15 4.18
C GLU A 21 6.79 21.17 4.30
N THR A 22 6.57 20.78 5.54
CA THR A 22 5.55 19.85 6.04
C THR A 22 4.18 20.53 6.19
N THR A 23 3.20 19.77 6.68
CA THR A 23 1.90 20.24 7.22
C THR A 23 0.73 20.31 6.21
N LYS A 24 -0.28 19.47 6.44
CA LYS A 24 -1.59 19.55 5.77
C LYS A 24 -2.51 20.55 6.47
N GLY A 25 -2.80 21.68 5.83
CA GLY A 25 -3.91 22.57 6.19
C GLY A 25 -5.10 22.46 5.23
N LYS A 26 -5.97 21.45 5.36
CA LYS A 26 -7.28 21.42 4.67
C LYS A 26 -8.39 20.85 5.55
N THR A 27 -9.37 21.69 5.88
CA THR A 27 -10.69 21.30 6.38
C THR A 27 -11.79 21.93 5.52
N ARG A 28 -12.99 21.31 5.56
CA ARG A 28 -14.34 21.71 5.07
C ARG A 28 -15.01 20.49 4.38
N ARG A 29 -16.33 20.26 4.51
CA ARG A 29 -17.41 21.15 5.00
C ARG A 29 -18.67 20.38 5.42
N SER A 30 -19.26 20.70 6.58
CA SER A 30 -20.72 20.79 6.76
C SER A 30 -21.13 21.46 8.09
N GLN A 31 -21.71 22.67 7.98
CA GLN A 31 -22.89 23.21 8.70
C GLN A 31 -23.08 22.85 10.20
N LYS A 32 -23.16 23.79 11.16
CA LYS A 32 -23.92 25.07 11.18
C LYS A 32 -23.29 26.15 12.10
N ALA A 33 -23.60 27.42 11.78
CA ALA A 33 -23.87 28.57 12.68
C ALA A 33 -22.85 29.10 13.74
N ILE A 34 -22.49 30.40 13.56
CA ILE A 34 -22.36 31.49 14.57
C ILE A 34 -20.99 31.78 15.29
N SER A 35 -20.64 33.08 15.24
CA SER A 35 -19.76 33.94 16.08
C SER A 35 -18.24 33.73 16.27
N ALA A 36 -17.50 34.81 15.99
CA ALA A 36 -16.32 35.37 16.68
C ALA A 36 -14.92 34.69 16.64
N ALA A 37 -13.89 35.54 16.61
CA ALA A 37 -12.45 35.29 16.77
C ALA A 37 -11.87 36.40 17.71
N VAL A 38 -10.62 36.45 18.21
CA VAL A 38 -9.29 35.83 17.90
C VAL A 38 -8.55 35.63 19.28
N SER A 39 -7.27 35.22 19.52
CA SER A 39 -6.03 35.00 18.73
C SER A 39 -5.01 34.06 19.44
N SER A 40 -3.84 33.87 18.81
CA SER A 40 -2.46 33.61 19.32
C SER A 40 -2.19 33.61 20.84
N LEU A 41 -1.32 32.73 21.40
CA LEU A 41 0.16 32.77 21.24
C LEU A 41 0.87 31.53 21.88
N ALA A 42 2.09 31.19 21.44
CA ALA A 42 3.06 30.32 22.15
C ALA A 42 4.53 30.73 21.80
N MET A 43 5.54 30.34 22.60
CA MET A 43 6.90 30.95 22.61
C MET A 43 8.09 30.00 22.32
N ALA A 44 9.25 30.65 22.06
CA ALA A 44 10.66 30.24 21.81
C ALA A 44 11.30 29.15 22.74
N LEU A 45 12.53 28.62 22.57
CA LEU A 45 13.86 29.06 22.00
C LEU A 45 14.62 27.87 21.33
N GLY A 46 15.80 27.96 20.68
CA GLY A 46 16.64 29.11 20.25
C GLY A 46 18.14 29.05 20.64
N GLY A 47 19.10 28.82 19.69
CA GLY A 47 20.56 29.00 19.88
C GLY A 47 21.49 28.44 18.76
N GLY A 48 22.64 29.07 18.43
CA GLY A 48 23.60 28.50 17.42
C GLY A 48 24.68 29.32 16.65
N SER A 49 25.31 30.39 17.19
CA SER A 49 26.69 30.92 16.87
C SER A 49 27.27 31.17 15.41
N LEU A 50 27.65 32.45 15.13
CA LEU A 50 28.85 32.99 14.39
C LEU A 50 29.11 32.64 12.88
N PRO A 51 30.07 33.24 12.12
CA PRO A 51 30.83 34.55 12.18
C PRO A 51 30.59 35.47 10.92
N ALA A 52 30.70 36.82 10.89
CA ALA A 52 31.83 37.80 10.90
C ALA A 52 32.41 38.30 9.53
N GLU A 53 32.82 39.59 9.47
CA GLU A 53 33.54 40.36 8.40
C GLU A 53 32.79 40.68 7.06
N ALA A 54 32.95 41.84 6.38
CA ALA A 54 33.77 43.06 6.60
C ALA A 54 33.16 44.38 6.01
N THR A 55 33.47 45.52 6.65
CA THR A 55 33.95 46.87 6.18
C THR A 55 33.68 47.31 4.71
N VAL A 56 33.40 48.58 4.31
CA VAL A 56 33.90 49.95 4.65
C VAL A 56 32.84 51.00 4.21
N GLY A 57 32.68 52.25 4.70
CA GLY A 57 33.32 53.09 5.73
C GLY A 57 32.39 54.28 6.13
N ALA A 58 32.60 54.98 7.25
CA ALA A 58 33.45 56.19 7.42
C ALA A 58 32.78 57.51 6.94
N ALA A 59 32.95 58.70 7.54
CA ALA A 59 33.44 59.12 8.88
C ALA A 59 33.11 60.64 9.09
N GLY A 60 33.33 61.19 10.29
CA GLY A 60 33.06 62.61 10.64
C GLY A 60 31.67 62.82 11.28
N ILE A 61 31.40 63.73 12.22
CA ILE A 61 32.08 64.94 12.73
C ILE A 61 32.07 66.16 11.79
N GLU A 62 30.99 66.94 11.89
CA GLU A 62 30.93 68.41 11.81
C GLU A 62 29.67 68.80 12.64
N ILE A 63 29.69 69.72 13.61
CA ILE A 63 29.88 71.19 13.58
C ILE A 63 28.76 71.92 12.78
N CYS A 64 28.39 73.09 13.30
CA CYS A 64 27.21 73.86 12.93
C CYS A 64 27.36 74.63 11.60
N GLU A 65 26.30 75.38 11.26
CA GLU A 65 26.24 76.42 10.22
C GLU A 65 26.11 75.88 8.78
N ASN A 66 25.27 76.41 7.90
CA ASN A 66 24.58 77.71 7.91
C ASN A 66 23.07 77.60 7.66
N GLY A 67 22.33 78.64 8.03
CA GLY A 67 20.93 78.81 7.64
C GLY A 67 20.77 79.62 6.36
N THR A 68 19.54 79.68 5.83
CA THR A 68 19.04 80.86 5.11
C THR A 68 17.51 80.88 5.14
N ASP A 69 16.94 82.07 5.35
CA ASP A 69 15.50 82.27 5.55
C ASP A 69 14.61 81.88 4.37
N THR A 70 13.34 81.53 4.67
CA THR A 70 12.20 82.29 4.14
C THR A 70 10.88 82.02 4.89
N GLY A 71 10.70 82.72 6.03
CA GLY A 71 9.45 83.41 6.38
C GLY A 71 8.17 82.66 6.79
N ILE A 72 7.62 83.09 7.96
CA ILE A 72 6.18 83.26 8.27
C ILE A 72 5.35 81.96 8.36
N ASN A 73 4.73 81.56 9.47
CA ASN A 73 4.62 82.04 10.87
C ASN A 73 3.89 80.92 11.66
N SER A 74 3.74 80.87 12.98
CA SER A 74 4.40 81.38 14.21
C SER A 74 3.53 80.82 15.35
N GLY A 75 3.97 80.13 16.40
CA GLY A 75 5.06 80.38 17.36
C GLY A 75 4.48 79.99 18.76
N VAL A 76 5.23 79.69 19.82
CA VAL A 76 6.69 79.73 20.04
C VAL A 76 7.12 78.59 20.98
N CYS A 77 8.34 78.09 20.76
CA CYS A 77 9.30 77.43 21.66
C CYS A 77 9.35 77.91 23.14
N ALA A 78 10.04 77.27 24.10
CA ALA A 78 10.66 75.93 24.20
C ALA A 78 11.12 75.63 25.66
N ILE A 79 11.63 74.41 25.89
CA ILE A 79 12.54 73.99 26.99
C ILE A 79 14.02 74.35 26.60
N PRO A 80 15.10 74.10 27.38
CA PRO A 80 15.25 73.43 28.70
C PRO A 80 16.17 74.19 29.72
N SER A 81 16.46 73.58 30.88
CA SER A 81 17.86 73.27 31.27
C SER A 81 17.96 72.34 32.50
N SER A 82 18.86 71.37 32.43
CA SER A 82 19.22 70.39 33.47
C SER A 82 20.04 70.95 34.64
N GLY A 83 19.95 70.34 35.83
CA GLY A 83 21.02 70.45 36.84
C GLY A 83 20.73 69.83 38.23
N GLY A 84 21.65 69.03 38.74
CA GLY A 84 21.86 68.82 40.19
C GLY A 84 20.96 67.81 40.93
N VAL A 85 21.36 66.53 40.93
CA VAL A 85 20.98 65.57 41.99
C VAL A 85 22.11 65.56 43.04
N GLN A 86 21.79 65.63 44.34
CA GLN A 86 22.44 64.90 45.47
C GLN A 86 22.05 65.48 46.86
N ASN A 87 21.29 64.70 47.64
CA ASN A 87 21.47 64.41 49.07
C ASN A 87 21.89 65.51 50.09
N GLY A 88 20.89 66.18 50.67
CA GLY A 88 20.50 65.89 52.06
C GLY A 88 21.14 66.63 53.25
N TRP A 89 20.69 66.22 54.45
CA TRP A 89 20.98 66.79 55.78
C TRP A 89 20.41 68.20 56.04
N GLY A 90 20.31 68.58 57.33
CA GLY A 90 19.60 69.80 57.77
C GLY A 90 20.28 70.47 58.98
N LEU A 91 19.47 71.02 59.88
CA LEU A 91 19.81 71.80 61.09
C LEU A 91 20.17 73.29 60.91
N PHE A 92 19.37 74.12 61.61
CA PHE A 92 19.68 75.40 62.28
C PHE A 92 19.93 76.75 61.52
N THR A 93 19.01 77.68 61.82
CA THR A 93 19.22 79.08 62.32
C THR A 93 19.64 80.26 61.42
N ASN A 94 18.68 81.17 61.26
CA ASN A 94 18.68 82.57 61.78
C ASN A 94 19.31 83.74 60.96
N ASN A 95 18.69 84.93 61.13
CA ASN A 95 19.02 86.28 60.60
C ASN A 95 18.92 86.46 59.07
N GLY A 96 18.57 87.65 58.54
CA GLY A 96 18.06 88.87 59.20
C GLY A 96 18.11 90.13 58.29
N ALA A 97 17.26 91.12 58.58
CA ALA A 97 17.10 92.44 57.90
C ALA A 97 16.62 92.43 56.42
N GLY A 98 15.90 93.45 55.91
CA GLY A 98 15.14 94.51 56.60
C GLY A 98 15.06 95.87 55.85
N PHE A 99 13.84 96.46 55.79
CA PHE A 99 13.52 97.91 55.60
C PHE A 99 13.95 98.55 54.24
N THR A 100 13.32 99.57 53.63
CA THR A 100 12.13 100.47 53.84
C THR A 100 11.52 100.80 52.44
N THR A 101 10.44 101.57 52.19
CA THR A 101 9.59 102.57 52.91
C THR A 101 8.08 102.22 52.66
N SER A 102 7.02 103.04 52.67
CA SER A 102 6.70 104.47 52.97
C SER A 102 5.18 104.61 53.26
N GLU A 103 4.64 105.79 53.59
CA GLU A 103 4.51 106.26 54.98
C GLU A 103 3.04 106.63 55.30
N PRO A 104 2.46 106.22 56.45
CA PRO A 104 1.08 106.52 56.89
C PRO A 104 1.00 107.62 57.98
N ALA A 105 -0.21 108.09 58.32
CA ALA A 105 -0.45 109.16 59.33
C ALA A 105 -1.89 109.15 59.88
N PHE A 106 -2.25 109.66 61.09
CA PHE A 106 -1.59 109.91 62.40
C PHE A 106 -2.66 110.40 63.43
N ILE A 107 -2.31 110.57 64.73
CA ILE A 107 -2.88 111.49 65.81
C ILE A 107 -3.10 110.82 67.20
N THR A 108 -3.06 111.61 68.29
CA THR A 108 -2.97 111.15 69.72
C THR A 108 -3.66 112.05 70.79
N GLY A 109 -4.69 111.54 71.54
CA GLY A 109 -5.03 111.94 72.94
C GLY A 109 -5.82 113.26 73.26
N VAL A 110 -6.25 113.62 74.50
CA VAL A 110 -6.52 112.92 75.81
C VAL A 110 -7.48 113.76 76.75
N MET A 111 -8.21 113.11 77.68
CA MET A 111 -8.72 113.58 79.02
C MET A 111 -10.03 114.41 79.21
N GLN A 112 -10.42 114.65 80.48
CA GLN A 112 -11.83 114.74 80.98
C GLN A 112 -12.40 116.16 81.26
N GLY A 113 -13.71 116.34 81.04
CA GLY A 113 -14.57 117.19 81.91
C GLY A 113 -15.01 118.58 81.41
N TYR A 114 -15.72 118.65 80.26
CA TYR A 114 -16.13 119.88 79.53
C TYR A 114 -14.93 120.70 78.98
N VAL A 115 -14.61 120.68 77.67
CA VAL A 115 -15.33 121.34 76.54
C VAL A 115 -15.19 122.88 76.67
N THR A 116 -14.61 123.64 75.72
CA THR A 116 -15.15 123.85 74.36
C THR A 116 -14.13 124.50 73.37
N MET A 117 -13.80 123.82 72.25
CA MET A 117 -13.50 124.40 70.91
C MET A 117 -12.34 125.46 70.82
N TYR A 118 -11.95 126.10 69.70
CA TYR A 118 -12.48 126.27 68.33
C TYR A 118 -11.35 126.19 67.27
N GLY A 119 -11.61 125.80 66.02
CA GLY A 119 -12.87 125.34 65.41
C GLY A 119 -12.65 124.89 63.95
N GLN A 120 -13.58 124.18 63.29
CA GLN A 120 -14.95 123.85 63.71
C GLN A 120 -15.28 122.35 63.48
N ASN A 121 -15.87 121.71 64.51
CA ASN A 121 -16.82 120.59 64.45
C ASN A 121 -16.34 119.19 63.93
N GLY A 122 -15.45 118.53 64.67
CA GLY A 122 -14.89 117.18 64.36
C GLY A 122 -15.69 115.92 64.76
N VAL A 123 -15.01 114.75 64.83
CA VAL A 123 -15.41 113.41 65.41
C VAL A 123 -14.15 112.48 65.50
N TYR A 124 -14.19 111.28 66.12
CA TYR A 124 -13.03 110.52 66.71
C TYR A 124 -12.67 109.13 66.10
N SER A 125 -11.41 108.64 66.28
CA SER A 125 -11.04 107.19 66.32
C SER A 125 -9.59 106.82 66.78
N TRP A 126 -9.40 105.59 67.33
CA TRP A 126 -8.15 104.77 67.51
C TRP A 126 -7.06 105.27 68.53
N SER A 127 -6.01 104.55 69.03
CA SER A 127 -5.56 103.12 69.21
C SER A 127 -4.15 103.11 69.91
N ASP A 128 -3.41 102.09 70.44
CA ASP A 128 -3.52 100.65 70.87
C ASP A 128 -2.31 100.29 71.82
N LEU A 129 -2.00 98.99 72.13
CA LEU A 129 -0.66 98.30 72.11
C LEU A 129 -0.40 97.17 73.19
N TYR A 130 -0.25 95.91 72.72
CA TYR A 130 0.52 94.73 73.25
C TYR A 130 0.27 94.03 74.63
N MET A 131 0.32 92.68 74.61
CA MET A 131 1.28 91.85 75.40
C MET A 131 1.37 90.36 74.93
N ASN A 132 2.17 89.51 75.59
CA ASN A 132 2.74 88.24 75.05
C ASN A 132 2.66 87.02 76.02
N GLY A 133 2.43 85.81 75.47
CA GLY A 133 3.13 84.58 75.91
C GLY A 133 2.47 83.57 76.88
N ALA A 134 2.14 82.38 76.34
CA ALA A 134 2.06 81.05 76.98
C ALA A 134 0.97 80.70 78.05
N ASN A 135 0.45 79.46 77.91
CA ASN A 135 -0.45 78.70 78.80
C ASN A 135 -1.92 79.16 78.99
N ASN A 136 -2.83 78.18 78.94
CA ASN A 136 -4.24 78.20 79.40
C ASN A 136 -5.23 79.10 78.61
N VAL A 137 -6.53 78.79 78.42
CA VAL A 137 -7.34 77.59 78.77
C VAL A 137 -8.24 77.19 77.58
N LEU A 138 -8.09 75.98 77.07
CA LEU A 138 -9.19 75.00 76.95
C LEU A 138 -8.54 73.61 76.98
N GLY A 139 -8.82 72.84 78.02
CA GLY A 139 -8.24 71.50 78.20
C GLY A 139 -9.14 70.63 79.09
N GLY A 140 -8.84 69.33 79.13
CA GLY A 140 -9.53 68.38 79.99
C GLY A 140 -10.08 67.14 79.27
N THR A 141 -9.32 66.05 79.33
CA THR A 141 -9.78 64.65 79.47
C THR A 141 -11.04 64.18 78.72
N GLY A 142 -10.85 63.18 77.86
CA GLY A 142 -11.81 62.06 77.73
C GLY A 142 -13.04 62.26 76.83
N THR A 143 -13.25 63.43 76.23
CA THR A 143 -14.28 63.61 75.18
C THR A 143 -13.73 64.32 73.96
N ALA A 144 -14.12 63.88 72.76
CA ALA A 144 -13.63 64.44 71.50
C ALA A 144 -14.34 65.76 71.17
N HIS A 145 -13.61 66.87 71.17
CA HIS A 145 -14.14 68.19 70.81
C HIS A 145 -14.51 68.25 69.32
N LYS A 146 -15.82 68.25 69.03
CA LYS A 146 -16.34 68.44 67.67
C LYS A 146 -16.45 69.94 67.35
N ILE A 147 -15.47 70.47 66.61
CA ILE A 147 -15.60 71.79 65.98
C ILE A 147 -16.74 71.70 64.94
N LYS A 148 -17.83 72.42 65.16
CA LYS A 148 -19.00 72.46 64.26
C LYS A 148 -18.97 73.74 63.42
N GLY A 149 -19.35 73.66 62.15
CA GLY A 149 -19.37 74.82 61.24
C GLY A 149 -18.03 75.17 60.61
N LEU A 150 -17.00 74.33 60.77
CA LEU A 150 -15.72 74.50 60.09
C LEU A 150 -15.90 74.30 58.58
N ALA A 151 -15.67 75.36 57.79
CA ALA A 151 -15.67 75.31 56.33
C ALA A 151 -14.61 74.35 55.79
N ALA A 152 -14.65 74.02 54.49
CA ALA A 152 -13.56 73.27 53.88
C ALA A 152 -12.35 74.20 53.69
N GLY A 153 -11.21 73.86 54.28
CA GLY A 153 -9.93 74.54 54.01
C GLY A 153 -9.32 74.09 52.68
N ASP A 154 -8.30 74.76 52.17
CA ASP A 154 -7.70 74.36 50.89
C ASP A 154 -6.84 73.09 51.03
N VAL A 155 -6.93 72.16 50.07
CA VAL A 155 -6.15 70.90 50.08
C VAL A 155 -5.04 70.98 49.04
N THR A 156 -3.97 71.69 49.41
CA THR A 156 -2.77 71.89 48.60
C THR A 156 -1.51 71.47 49.36
N THR A 157 -0.38 71.34 48.67
CA THR A 157 0.91 70.94 49.26
C THR A 157 1.51 71.97 50.23
N SER A 158 0.89 73.15 50.39
CA SER A 158 1.31 74.22 51.29
C SER A 158 0.23 74.64 52.31
N SER A 159 -0.86 73.87 52.43
CA SER A 159 -1.95 74.19 53.36
C SER A 159 -1.56 73.95 54.82
N GLN A 160 -1.98 74.87 55.69
CA GLN A 160 -1.92 74.75 57.16
C GLN A 160 -3.34 74.75 57.78
N ASP A 161 -4.38 74.66 56.95
CA ASP A 161 -5.77 74.71 57.41
C ASP A 161 -6.17 73.43 58.14
N ALA A 162 -7.04 73.58 59.15
CA ALA A 162 -7.68 72.45 59.79
C ALA A 162 -8.70 71.81 58.84
N VAL A 163 -8.31 70.73 58.16
CA VAL A 163 -9.21 69.98 57.27
C VAL A 163 -10.44 69.48 58.02
N ASN A 164 -11.62 69.80 57.50
CA ASN A 164 -12.87 69.48 58.17
C ASN A 164 -13.27 68.00 57.99
N GLY A 165 -14.28 67.55 58.76
CA GLY A 165 -14.75 66.17 58.71
C GLY A 165 -15.25 65.70 57.34
N SER A 166 -15.71 66.60 56.46
CA SER A 166 -16.13 66.25 55.10
C SER A 166 -14.95 66.07 54.15
N GLN A 167 -13.86 66.82 54.32
CA GLN A 167 -12.63 66.65 53.56
C GLN A 167 -11.90 65.37 53.96
N LEU A 168 -11.75 65.12 55.27
CA LEU A 168 -11.17 63.87 55.75
C LEU A 168 -12.04 62.66 55.35
N PHE A 169 -13.37 62.81 55.32
CA PHE A 169 -14.27 61.81 54.76
C PHE A 169 -14.09 61.65 53.25
N ALA A 170 -13.91 62.72 52.46
CA ALA A 170 -13.66 62.62 51.02
C ALA A 170 -12.32 61.93 50.69
N THR A 171 -11.26 62.21 51.46
CA THR A 171 -9.97 61.52 51.35
C THR A 171 -10.08 60.06 51.78
N ASN A 172 -10.74 59.76 52.90
CA ASN A 172 -11.00 58.37 53.31
C ASN A 172 -11.92 57.63 52.33
N GLN A 173 -12.91 58.29 51.73
CA GLN A 173 -13.73 57.72 50.65
C GLN A 173 -12.86 57.44 49.43
N SER A 174 -11.94 58.33 49.07
CA SER A 174 -11.00 58.09 47.96
C SER A 174 -10.09 56.87 48.23
N ILE A 175 -9.59 56.73 49.46
CA ILE A 175 -8.77 55.58 49.90
C ILE A 175 -9.60 54.30 49.99
N ASN A 176 -10.85 54.37 50.46
CA ASN A 176 -11.79 53.24 50.51
C ASN A 176 -12.24 52.82 49.10
N ASN A 177 -12.38 53.77 48.17
CA ASN A 177 -12.67 53.53 46.76
C ASN A 177 -11.47 52.87 46.08
N LEU A 178 -10.23 53.30 46.36
CA LEU A 178 -9.02 52.57 45.95
C LEU A 178 -9.00 51.12 46.49
N LYS A 179 -9.47 50.90 47.73
CA LYS A 179 -9.66 49.56 48.32
C LYS A 179 -10.84 48.74 47.77
N SER A 180 -11.75 49.31 46.97
CA SER A 180 -12.99 48.62 46.52
C SER A 180 -13.27 48.67 45.02
N ALA A 181 -12.57 49.52 44.27
CA ALA A 181 -12.61 49.61 42.81
C ALA A 181 -11.28 49.22 42.14
N GLY A 182 -10.19 49.10 42.91
CA GLY A 182 -8.86 48.75 42.42
C GLY A 182 -8.10 49.91 41.79
N THR A 183 -7.02 49.60 41.06
CA THR A 183 -6.18 50.58 40.35
C THR A 183 -6.37 50.47 38.84
N THR A 184 -5.88 51.45 38.07
CA THR A 184 -6.10 51.61 36.62
C THR A 184 -5.78 50.40 35.74
N TYR A 185 -5.00 49.43 36.24
CA TYR A 185 -4.67 48.19 35.53
C TYR A 185 -5.15 46.91 36.26
N PHE A 186 -5.76 47.05 37.44
CA PHE A 186 -6.26 45.94 38.27
C PHE A 186 -7.58 46.32 38.96
N HIS A 187 -8.70 46.05 38.29
CA HIS A 187 -10.04 46.26 38.84
C HIS A 187 -10.64 44.96 39.37
N ALA A 188 -11.13 44.97 40.62
CA ALA A 188 -11.74 43.82 41.27
C ALA A 188 -13.06 44.20 41.97
N ASN A 189 -14.19 43.83 41.36
CA ASN A 189 -15.53 44.03 41.94
C ASN A 189 -15.92 42.79 42.76
N SER A 190 -15.66 42.83 44.07
CA SER A 190 -15.83 41.69 44.99
C SER A 190 -16.16 42.16 46.41
N THR A 191 -17.00 41.39 47.12
CA THR A 191 -17.38 41.64 48.53
C THR A 191 -16.87 40.55 49.50
N GLY A 192 -16.09 39.58 49.04
CA GLY A 192 -15.53 38.50 49.87
C GLY A 192 -14.05 38.68 50.17
N ALA A 193 -13.42 37.63 50.67
CA ALA A 193 -12.03 37.65 51.12
C ALA A 193 -11.04 38.18 50.07
N ASP A 194 -10.02 38.90 50.55
CA ASP A 194 -8.96 39.50 49.74
C ASP A 194 -8.02 38.43 49.14
N SER A 195 -7.23 38.86 48.17
CA SER A 195 -6.10 38.10 47.62
C SER A 195 -4.93 38.00 48.60
N VAL A 196 -4.16 36.91 48.51
CA VAL A 196 -3.05 36.58 49.41
C VAL A 196 -1.82 36.21 48.58
N ALA A 197 -0.96 37.19 48.31
CA ALA A 197 0.39 36.96 47.80
C ALA A 197 1.36 36.78 48.98
N SER A 198 1.69 35.53 49.31
CA SER A 198 2.56 35.18 50.45
C SER A 198 3.87 34.48 50.04
N GLY A 199 4.03 34.15 48.76
CA GLY A 199 5.33 33.78 48.19
C GLY A 199 6.19 35.01 47.86
N SER A 200 7.51 34.86 47.84
CA SER A 200 8.42 35.90 47.31
C SER A 200 8.07 36.18 45.85
N ASP A 201 7.98 37.45 45.46
CA ASP A 201 7.76 37.87 44.07
C ASP A 201 6.46 37.30 43.44
N ALA A 202 5.48 36.95 44.28
CA ALA A 202 4.22 36.34 43.88
C ALA A 202 3.16 37.39 43.50
N ILE A 203 2.27 37.02 42.57
CA ILE A 203 1.19 37.83 42.04
C ILE A 203 -0.13 37.14 42.37
N ALA A 204 -0.97 37.76 43.20
CA ALA A 204 -2.33 37.30 43.50
C ALA A 204 -3.35 38.36 43.04
N ILE A 205 -4.32 37.96 42.20
CA ILE A 205 -5.32 38.86 41.59
C ILE A 205 -6.68 38.18 41.61
N GLY A 206 -7.60 38.70 42.45
CA GLY A 206 -9.00 38.25 42.52
C GLY A 206 -9.44 37.81 43.92
N GLN A 207 -10.75 37.72 44.13
CA GLN A 207 -11.38 37.28 45.39
C GLN A 207 -10.76 35.96 45.86
N ALA A 208 -10.24 35.91 47.09
CA ALA A 208 -9.59 34.75 47.70
C ALA A 208 -8.45 34.10 46.89
N ALA A 209 -7.88 34.79 45.89
CA ALA A 209 -6.75 34.27 45.11
C ALA A 209 -5.50 34.15 46.00
N THR A 210 -4.87 32.98 46.05
CA THR A 210 -3.74 32.69 46.95
C THR A 210 -2.49 32.29 46.16
N ALA A 211 -1.46 33.13 46.14
CA ALA A 211 -0.16 32.84 45.55
C ALA A 211 0.90 32.70 46.67
N SER A 212 1.14 31.46 47.12
CA SER A 212 2.06 31.15 48.22
C SER A 212 3.39 30.53 47.77
N SER A 213 3.50 30.07 46.53
CA SER A 213 4.78 29.70 45.91
C SER A 213 5.58 30.93 45.46
N SER A 214 6.90 30.93 45.58
CA SER A 214 7.78 32.00 45.08
C SER A 214 7.65 32.17 43.56
N ASN A 215 7.57 33.39 43.03
CA ASN A 215 7.21 33.72 41.64
C ASN A 215 5.84 33.17 41.20
N GLY A 216 4.97 32.79 42.14
CA GLY A 216 3.67 32.20 41.86
C GLY A 216 2.66 33.21 41.31
N ILE A 217 1.83 32.80 40.36
CA ILE A 217 0.82 33.64 39.72
C ILE A 217 -0.56 33.03 39.96
N ALA A 218 -1.38 33.61 40.85
CA ALA A 218 -2.76 33.22 41.08
C ALA A 218 -3.71 34.33 40.56
N MET A 219 -4.44 34.06 39.48
CA MET A 219 -5.31 35.03 38.82
C MET A 219 -6.72 34.46 38.62
N GLY A 220 -7.65 34.84 39.47
CA GLY A 220 -9.04 34.39 39.43
C GLY A 220 -9.65 34.19 40.81
N ASN A 221 -10.99 34.18 40.86
CA ASN A 221 -11.75 33.95 42.09
C ASN A 221 -11.40 32.56 42.68
N GLY A 222 -10.76 32.52 43.86
CA GLY A 222 -10.32 31.28 44.50
C GLY A 222 -9.20 30.54 43.76
N ALA A 223 -8.42 31.22 42.91
CA ALA A 223 -7.24 30.63 42.28
C ALA A 223 -6.13 30.38 43.32
N VAL A 224 -5.43 29.25 43.26
CA VAL A 224 -4.36 28.87 44.21
C VAL A 224 -3.10 28.47 43.47
N ALA A 225 -2.06 29.29 43.55
CA ALA A 225 -0.69 28.95 43.14
C ALA A 225 0.13 28.66 44.40
N GLY A 226 0.14 27.40 44.83
CA GLY A 226 0.64 26.99 46.15
C GLY A 226 1.86 26.06 46.09
N GLY A 227 2.70 26.10 47.11
CA GLY A 227 3.83 25.18 47.26
C GLY A 227 4.97 25.80 48.07
N SER A 228 5.69 24.98 48.83
CA SER A 228 6.81 25.47 49.65
C SER A 228 8.05 25.73 48.82
N SER A 229 8.52 26.99 48.86
CA SER A 229 9.86 27.47 48.43
C SER A 229 10.32 27.13 47.01
N GLY A 230 10.42 28.15 46.15
CA GLY A 230 11.32 28.13 44.99
C GLY A 230 10.74 28.72 43.69
N TRP A 231 9.66 28.14 43.18
CA TRP A 231 9.35 28.23 41.75
C TRP A 231 7.90 28.61 41.44
N GLY A 232 7.74 29.36 40.34
CA GLY A 232 6.46 29.96 39.97
C GLY A 232 5.46 28.96 39.44
N ASN A 233 4.57 28.48 40.32
CA ASN A 233 3.34 27.81 39.93
C ASN A 233 2.36 28.85 39.36
N ILE A 234 1.61 28.47 38.32
CA ILE A 234 0.71 29.39 37.59
C ILE A 234 -0.72 28.84 37.68
N ALA A 235 -1.63 29.57 38.33
CA ALA A 235 -3.04 29.25 38.48
C ALA A 235 -3.90 30.40 37.92
N ILE A 236 -4.42 30.25 36.70
CA ILE A 236 -5.16 31.30 35.98
C ILE A 236 -6.57 30.80 35.64
N GLY A 237 -7.58 31.31 36.35
CA GLY A 237 -8.98 30.93 36.22
C GLY A 237 -9.68 30.84 37.58
N GLY A 238 -11.00 31.04 37.62
CA GLY A 238 -11.77 30.89 38.86
C GLY A 238 -11.67 29.46 39.39
N GLY A 239 -11.21 29.29 40.62
CA GLY A 239 -10.98 27.99 41.27
C GLY A 239 -9.80 27.18 40.72
N ALA A 240 -8.93 27.76 39.88
CA ALA A 240 -7.76 27.06 39.35
C ALA A 240 -6.76 26.76 40.47
N GLN A 241 -6.20 25.55 40.54
CA GLN A 241 -5.25 25.14 41.59
C GLN A 241 -3.99 24.55 40.95
N ALA A 242 -2.86 25.24 41.05
CA ALA A 242 -1.54 24.71 40.72
C ALA A 242 -0.75 24.54 42.01
N GLN A 243 -0.47 23.29 42.40
CA GLN A 243 0.15 22.99 43.69
C GLN A 243 1.25 21.95 43.59
N THR A 244 2.44 22.30 44.08
CA THR A 244 3.54 21.36 44.28
C THR A 244 3.56 20.88 45.74
N ALA A 245 3.57 19.55 45.94
CA ALA A 245 3.39 18.97 47.26
C ALA A 245 4.64 19.15 48.14
N SER A 246 4.51 19.89 49.25
CA SER A 246 5.56 20.12 50.23
C SER A 246 5.72 18.91 51.16
N ASN A 247 6.77 18.09 50.95
CA ASN A 247 7.15 17.05 51.90
C ASN A 247 8.33 17.54 52.75
N GLY A 248 8.31 17.26 54.06
CA GLY A 248 9.05 18.02 55.08
C GLY A 248 10.55 17.72 55.21
N GLY A 249 11.34 17.88 54.15
CA GLY A 249 12.80 17.74 54.20
C GLY A 249 13.52 18.40 53.03
N ASN A 250 14.73 18.88 53.27
CA ASN A 250 15.56 19.58 52.28
C ASN A 250 15.74 18.76 50.99
N ASN A 251 15.16 19.20 49.87
CA ASN A 251 15.60 18.74 48.56
C ASN A 251 15.28 19.73 47.42
N ASN A 252 16.15 19.72 46.41
CA ASN A 252 16.20 20.69 45.31
C ASN A 252 15.19 20.37 44.18
N GLY A 253 13.89 20.31 44.52
CA GLY A 253 12.82 20.04 43.56
C GLY A 253 12.59 21.23 42.63
N THR A 254 12.64 21.02 41.31
CA THR A 254 12.53 22.07 40.27
C THR A 254 11.14 22.22 39.64
N GLY A 255 10.14 21.51 40.18
CA GLY A 255 8.81 21.37 39.59
C GLY A 255 8.03 22.70 39.48
N ARG A 256 7.38 22.93 38.34
CA ARG A 256 6.44 24.03 38.10
C ARG A 256 5.09 23.50 37.65
N SER A 257 4.07 23.67 38.47
CA SER A 257 2.69 23.32 38.13
C SER A 257 1.98 24.48 37.45
N THR A 258 1.23 24.20 36.39
CA THR A 258 0.45 25.17 35.60
C THR A 258 -0.99 24.69 35.48
N ALA A 259 -1.94 25.49 35.98
CA ALA A 259 -3.38 25.28 35.92
C ALA A 259 -4.04 26.49 35.26
N ILE A 260 -4.53 26.35 34.02
CA ILE A 260 -5.12 27.45 33.25
C ILE A 260 -6.52 27.06 32.78
N GLY A 261 -7.55 27.64 33.41
CA GLY A 261 -8.96 27.37 33.16
C GLY A 261 -9.79 27.44 34.44
N TYR A 262 -11.11 27.60 34.30
CA TYR A 262 -12.03 27.53 35.45
C TYR A 262 -11.94 26.13 36.10
N GLN A 263 -11.60 26.07 37.39
CA GLN A 263 -11.37 24.84 38.14
C GLN A 263 -10.32 23.88 37.53
N ALA A 264 -9.37 24.41 36.74
CA ALA A 264 -8.21 23.63 36.32
C ALA A 264 -7.37 23.21 37.54
N ASN A 265 -6.95 21.96 37.62
CA ASN A 265 -6.23 21.38 38.76
C ASN A 265 -4.92 20.74 38.30
N ALA A 266 -3.80 21.23 38.82
CA ALA A 266 -2.47 20.67 38.68
C ALA A 266 -1.84 20.47 40.09
N THR A 267 -2.49 19.69 40.95
CA THR A 267 -2.07 19.45 42.35
C THR A 267 -1.48 18.05 42.57
N GLY A 268 -0.62 17.58 41.67
CA GLY A 268 -0.06 16.22 41.74
C GLY A 268 0.82 15.98 42.96
N SER A 269 0.63 14.83 43.61
CA SER A 269 1.05 14.58 45.01
C SER A 269 2.55 14.35 45.26
N SER A 270 3.47 14.98 44.52
CA SER A 270 4.91 14.89 44.80
C SER A 270 5.68 16.19 44.52
N SER A 271 6.83 16.33 45.18
CA SER A 271 7.65 17.55 45.22
C SER A 271 8.48 17.84 43.95
N TRP A 272 8.25 17.09 42.86
CA TRP A 272 9.01 17.18 41.61
C TRP A 272 8.14 17.34 40.35
N GLY A 273 6.81 17.42 40.49
CA GLY A 273 5.88 17.43 39.36
C GLY A 273 5.86 18.74 38.55
N ASN A 274 6.02 18.62 37.23
CA ASN A 274 5.73 19.69 36.25
C ASN A 274 4.30 19.55 35.70
N ASN A 275 3.32 19.55 36.61
CA ASN A 275 1.94 19.21 36.27
C ASN A 275 1.29 20.30 35.42
N THR A 276 0.73 19.95 34.27
CA THR A 276 0.16 20.91 33.31
C THR A 276 -1.31 20.60 33.05
N ALA A 277 -2.22 21.39 33.60
CA ALA A 277 -3.66 21.34 33.40
C ALA A 277 -4.14 22.58 32.64
N ILE A 278 -4.63 22.42 31.41
CA ILE A 278 -5.08 23.54 30.57
C ILE A 278 -6.46 23.23 29.98
N GLY A 279 -7.47 23.96 30.43
CA GLY A 279 -8.89 23.74 30.12
C GLY A 279 -9.77 23.91 31.36
N ALA A 280 -11.06 24.19 31.17
CA ALA A 280 -12.00 24.14 32.29
C ALA A 280 -12.05 22.72 32.87
N THR A 281 -12.01 22.60 34.19
CA THR A 281 -12.02 21.34 34.97
C THR A 281 -10.95 20.30 34.57
N ALA A 282 -9.95 20.70 33.78
CA ALA A 282 -8.81 19.86 33.43
C ALA A 282 -8.02 19.48 34.69
N THR A 283 -7.69 18.20 34.88
CA THR A 283 -7.04 17.70 36.10
C THR A 283 -5.78 16.91 35.78
N ALA A 284 -4.62 17.54 36.02
CA ALA A 284 -3.30 16.92 36.01
C ALA A 284 -2.94 16.40 37.41
N GLY A 285 -3.46 15.22 37.78
CA GLY A 285 -3.36 14.65 39.12
C GLY A 285 -2.16 13.71 39.36
N GLY A 286 -1.64 13.06 38.33
CA GLY A 286 -0.42 12.25 38.41
C GLY A 286 0.87 13.09 38.36
N PHE A 287 2.01 12.61 38.85
CA PHE A 287 3.26 13.38 38.82
C PHE A 287 3.72 13.62 37.38
N ASN A 288 4.23 14.82 37.08
CA ASN A 288 4.77 15.17 35.75
C ASN A 288 3.76 14.96 34.59
N SER A 289 2.46 14.98 34.90
CA SER A 289 1.39 14.65 33.95
C SER A 289 0.79 15.89 33.27
N THR A 290 0.25 15.69 32.07
CA THR A 290 -0.25 16.76 31.19
C THR A 290 -1.69 16.49 30.76
N ALA A 291 -2.62 17.32 31.21
CA ALA A 291 -4.05 17.29 30.89
C ALA A 291 -4.46 18.56 30.13
N VAL A 292 -4.73 18.46 28.82
CA VAL A 292 -5.02 19.62 27.96
C VAL A 292 -6.33 19.42 27.22
N GLY A 293 -7.39 20.10 27.67
CA GLY A 293 -8.75 20.02 27.18
C GLY A 293 -9.77 20.19 28.30
N VAL A 294 -11.03 20.52 27.95
CA VAL A 294 -12.11 20.60 28.95
C VAL A 294 -12.38 19.19 29.51
N GLU A 295 -12.34 19.05 30.83
CA GLU A 295 -12.42 17.74 31.53
C GLU A 295 -11.38 16.70 31.04
N ALA A 296 -10.20 17.15 30.60
CA ALA A 296 -9.04 16.27 30.43
C ALA A 296 -8.51 15.81 31.80
N LEU A 297 -8.22 14.53 31.97
CA LEU A 297 -7.81 13.93 33.24
C LEU A 297 -6.57 13.05 33.08
N THR A 298 -5.53 13.31 33.87
CA THR A 298 -4.40 12.38 34.07
C THR A 298 -4.35 11.97 35.54
N SER A 299 -4.70 10.72 35.84
CA SER A 299 -4.74 10.21 37.23
C SER A 299 -3.52 9.40 37.63
N ALA A 300 -2.51 9.29 36.74
CA ALA A 300 -1.29 8.53 36.94
C ALA A 300 -0.06 9.28 36.41
N ASN A 301 1.11 8.91 36.92
CA ASN A 301 2.39 9.58 36.67
C ASN A 301 2.79 9.50 35.20
N ASP A 302 3.37 10.60 34.70
CA ASP A 302 3.85 10.75 33.32
C ASP A 302 2.75 10.50 32.27
N GLY A 303 1.48 10.56 32.69
CA GLY A 303 0.31 10.46 31.83
C GLY A 303 0.10 11.71 30.98
N VAL A 304 -0.34 11.52 29.75
CA VAL A 304 -0.63 12.60 28.78
C VAL A 304 -2.05 12.42 28.27
N ALA A 305 -2.94 13.37 28.55
CA ALA A 305 -4.33 13.39 28.10
C ALA A 305 -4.61 14.69 27.35
N VAL A 306 -4.78 14.61 26.03
CA VAL A 306 -4.90 15.79 25.14
C VAL A 306 -6.16 15.71 24.28
N GLY A 307 -7.15 16.53 24.64
CA GLY A 307 -8.49 16.62 24.06
C GLY A 307 -9.54 16.82 25.15
N SER A 308 -10.73 17.32 24.82
CA SER A 308 -11.82 17.34 25.79
C SER A 308 -12.22 15.91 26.19
N TRP A 309 -12.55 15.68 27.46
CA TRP A 309 -12.95 14.38 28.02
C TRP A 309 -11.89 13.26 27.92
N THR A 310 -10.63 13.55 27.60
CA THR A 310 -9.59 12.51 27.54
C THR A 310 -9.18 12.05 28.94
N THR A 311 -8.90 10.76 29.11
CA THR A 311 -8.37 10.18 30.36
C THR A 311 -7.08 9.39 30.09
N ALA A 312 -6.01 9.68 30.82
CA ALA A 312 -4.88 8.76 30.96
C ALA A 312 -4.78 8.32 32.43
N SER A 313 -5.21 7.10 32.72
CA SER A 313 -5.24 6.54 34.08
C SER A 313 -4.11 5.53 34.35
N GLY A 314 -3.38 5.12 33.33
CA GLY A 314 -2.16 4.32 33.46
C GLY A 314 -0.91 5.19 33.49
N ALA A 315 0.11 4.75 34.24
CA ALA A 315 1.40 5.43 34.28
C ALA A 315 2.10 5.37 32.91
N ASN A 316 2.75 6.46 32.47
CA ASN A 316 3.22 6.66 31.09
C ASN A 316 2.11 6.55 30.01
N GLY A 317 0.83 6.57 30.39
CA GLY A 317 -0.29 6.38 29.47
C GLY A 317 -0.55 7.62 28.61
N THR A 318 -0.75 7.44 27.30
CA THR A 318 -1.00 8.54 26.35
C THR A 318 -2.38 8.43 25.72
N ALA A 319 -3.25 9.42 25.96
CA ALA A 319 -4.59 9.52 25.39
C ALA A 319 -4.72 10.81 24.54
N LEU A 320 -5.00 10.67 23.24
CA LEU A 320 -4.98 11.78 22.28
C LEU A 320 -6.24 11.83 21.41
N GLY A 321 -7.04 12.89 21.57
CA GLY A 321 -8.29 13.14 20.85
C GLY A 321 -9.54 12.97 21.72
N PHE A 322 -10.60 13.75 21.46
CA PHE A 322 -11.84 13.83 22.26
C PHE A 322 -12.29 12.48 22.85
N GLY A 323 -12.41 12.36 24.18
CA GLY A 323 -12.88 11.15 24.84
C GLY A 323 -11.93 9.94 24.81
N ALA A 324 -10.69 10.06 24.33
CA ALA A 324 -9.72 8.96 24.35
C ALA A 324 -9.37 8.54 25.79
N ASN A 325 -9.22 7.24 26.05
CA ASN A 325 -9.06 6.68 27.39
C ASN A 325 -7.97 5.58 27.42
N ALA A 326 -6.77 5.93 27.89
CA ALA A 326 -5.62 5.03 28.06
C ALA A 326 -5.57 4.50 29.50
N ARG A 327 -5.86 3.20 29.68
CA ARG A 327 -6.14 2.61 31.00
C ARG A 327 -4.93 2.02 31.73
N ASN A 328 -4.08 1.27 31.04
CA ASN A 328 -2.99 0.52 31.66
C ASN A 328 -1.65 1.24 31.51
N ALA A 329 -0.60 0.77 32.20
CA ALA A 329 0.71 1.40 32.14
C ALA A 329 1.34 1.27 30.74
N ASN A 330 1.92 2.36 30.23
CA ASN A 330 2.55 2.48 28.90
C ASN A 330 1.58 2.26 27.71
N ASP A 331 0.26 2.35 27.93
CA ASP A 331 -0.76 2.26 26.88
C ASP A 331 -0.86 3.54 26.04
N VAL A 332 -1.29 3.40 24.79
CA VAL A 332 -1.61 4.53 23.91
C VAL A 332 -3.03 4.42 23.36
N ALA A 333 -3.90 5.37 23.68
CA ALA A 333 -5.24 5.54 23.11
C ALA A 333 -5.22 6.70 22.09
N LEU A 334 -5.23 6.36 20.79
CA LEU A 334 -5.03 7.31 19.69
C LEU A 334 -6.32 7.53 18.88
N GLY A 335 -6.85 8.75 18.89
CA GLY A 335 -8.08 9.13 18.20
C GLY A 335 -9.28 9.27 19.15
N ALA A 336 -10.33 9.95 18.67
CA ALA A 336 -11.49 10.25 19.51
C ALA A 336 -12.21 8.97 20.01
N ASN A 337 -12.59 8.92 21.28
CA ASN A 337 -13.17 7.76 21.96
C ASN A 337 -12.32 6.47 21.86
N SER A 338 -11.07 6.54 21.41
CA SER A 338 -10.16 5.39 21.39
C SER A 338 -9.88 4.94 22.80
N SER A 339 -9.82 3.64 23.04
CA SER A 339 -9.79 3.11 24.39
C SER A 339 -8.96 1.84 24.47
N THR A 340 -8.02 1.78 25.42
CA THR A 340 -7.20 0.59 25.63
C THR A 340 -7.87 -0.40 26.60
N ALA A 341 -7.54 -1.68 26.40
CA ALA A 341 -7.94 -2.80 27.22
C ALA A 341 -6.68 -3.53 27.72
N ALA A 342 -6.83 -4.50 28.62
CA ALA A 342 -5.71 -5.33 29.05
C ALA A 342 -5.07 -6.07 27.87
N VAL A 343 -3.75 -6.28 27.92
CA VAL A 343 -2.98 -6.90 26.84
C VAL A 343 -3.41 -8.36 26.62
N VAL A 344 -3.84 -8.68 25.39
CA VAL A 344 -4.23 -10.04 24.99
C VAL A 344 -3.05 -10.74 24.32
N ASN A 345 -2.21 -11.40 25.12
CA ASN A 345 -1.05 -12.16 24.64
C ASN A 345 -1.48 -13.38 23.82
N SER A 346 -1.39 -13.25 22.50
CA SER A 346 -1.74 -14.31 21.54
C SER A 346 -0.50 -15.13 21.18
N THR A 347 -0.36 -16.33 21.76
CA THR A 347 0.79 -17.21 21.54
C THR A 347 0.75 -17.99 20.22
N GLY A 348 -0.39 -18.05 19.56
CA GLY A 348 -0.57 -18.82 18.32
C GLY A 348 -2.04 -19.01 17.93
N ALA A 349 -2.26 -19.77 16.85
CA ALA A 349 -3.58 -20.19 16.37
C ALA A 349 -3.52 -21.61 15.77
N THR A 350 -4.65 -22.30 15.75
CA THR A 350 -4.78 -23.61 15.06
C THR A 350 -5.57 -23.43 13.76
N ILE A 351 -4.94 -23.73 12.63
CA ILE A 351 -5.52 -23.62 11.29
C ILE A 351 -5.50 -25.00 10.64
N GLY A 352 -6.66 -25.51 10.22
CA GLY A 352 -6.78 -26.84 9.61
C GLY A 352 -6.31 -28.00 10.52
N GLY A 353 -6.43 -27.85 11.85
CA GLY A 353 -5.93 -28.82 12.84
C GLY A 353 -4.43 -28.73 13.15
N LYS A 354 -3.66 -27.91 12.43
CA LYS A 354 -2.24 -27.64 12.72
C LYS A 354 -2.08 -26.38 13.56
N ALA A 355 -1.35 -26.48 14.66
CA ALA A 355 -0.99 -25.34 15.50
C ALA A 355 0.18 -24.53 14.89
N TYR A 356 0.08 -23.20 14.97
CA TYR A 356 1.10 -22.23 14.58
C TYR A 356 1.38 -21.30 15.75
N THR A 357 2.65 -21.08 16.10
CA THR A 357 3.08 -20.14 17.13
C THR A 357 3.33 -18.75 16.55
N PHE A 358 2.96 -17.70 17.28
CA PHE A 358 3.20 -16.31 16.90
C PHE A 358 4.36 -15.70 17.68
N ALA A 359 5.10 -14.79 17.05
CA ALA A 359 6.14 -14.00 17.71
C ALA A 359 5.53 -12.85 18.52
N GLY A 360 6.32 -12.25 19.44
CA GLY A 360 5.86 -11.14 20.27
C GLY A 360 4.81 -11.50 21.32
N SER A 361 4.65 -12.78 21.65
CA SER A 361 3.57 -13.32 22.49
C SER A 361 3.59 -12.93 23.99
N ASN A 362 4.34 -11.88 24.35
CA ASN A 362 4.41 -11.31 25.69
C ASN A 362 4.60 -9.79 25.60
N ALA A 363 3.58 -9.09 25.11
CA ALA A 363 3.59 -7.65 24.95
C ALA A 363 3.39 -6.94 26.31
N GLY A 364 4.03 -5.79 26.50
CA GLY A 364 4.02 -5.04 27.77
C GLY A 364 2.88 -4.02 27.94
N SER A 365 2.31 -3.54 26.83
CA SER A 365 1.19 -2.59 26.78
C SER A 365 0.49 -2.67 25.42
N THR A 366 -0.54 -1.86 25.17
CA THR A 366 -1.25 -1.84 23.87
C THR A 366 -1.43 -0.44 23.29
N VAL A 367 -1.50 -0.37 21.95
CA VAL A 367 -1.85 0.82 21.17
C VAL A 367 -3.24 0.60 20.56
N SER A 368 -4.23 1.36 21.02
CA SER A 368 -5.61 1.28 20.53
C SER A 368 -5.99 2.50 19.71
N VAL A 369 -6.57 2.25 18.53
CA VAL A 369 -7.06 3.28 17.59
C VAL A 369 -8.59 3.45 17.62
N GLY A 370 -9.30 2.75 18.51
CA GLY A 370 -10.75 2.81 18.64
C GLY A 370 -11.26 2.26 19.97
N SER A 371 -12.57 2.17 20.14
CA SER A 371 -13.18 1.34 21.20
C SER A 371 -13.54 -0.03 20.63
N VAL A 372 -13.89 -1.00 21.48
CA VAL A 372 -14.58 -2.22 21.02
C VAL A 372 -15.92 -1.79 20.37
N GLY A 373 -16.20 -2.27 19.16
CA GLY A 373 -17.33 -1.82 18.34
C GLY A 373 -17.20 -0.39 17.78
N GLY A 374 -16.01 0.20 17.87
CA GLY A 374 -15.66 1.54 17.39
C GLY A 374 -14.23 1.59 16.83
N GLU A 375 -13.78 0.47 16.24
CA GLU A 375 -12.46 0.26 15.68
C GLU A 375 -12.21 1.16 14.46
N ARG A 376 -10.93 1.46 14.18
CA ARG A 376 -10.53 2.31 13.04
C ARG A 376 -9.61 1.58 12.07
N THR A 377 -9.81 1.86 10.79
CA THR A 377 -8.93 1.43 9.71
C THR A 377 -7.56 2.10 9.83
N VAL A 378 -6.51 1.32 10.09
CA VAL A 378 -5.12 1.80 10.02
C VAL A 378 -4.68 1.79 8.55
N THR A 379 -4.63 2.97 7.93
CA THR A 379 -4.25 3.13 6.52
C THR A 379 -2.78 3.52 6.36
N ASN A 380 -2.16 3.16 5.23
CA ASN A 380 -0.74 3.39 4.91
C ASN A 380 0.24 2.56 5.77
N VAL A 381 -0.21 1.41 6.27
CA VAL A 381 0.68 0.40 6.87
C VAL A 381 1.58 -0.17 5.76
N ALA A 382 2.90 -0.07 5.92
CA ALA A 382 3.88 -0.67 5.02
C ALA A 382 3.76 -2.21 5.02
N ALA A 383 4.47 -2.90 4.12
CA ALA A 383 4.52 -4.35 4.16
C ALA A 383 5.37 -4.80 5.37
N GLY A 384 4.74 -5.38 6.39
CA GLY A 384 5.43 -5.94 7.56
C GLY A 384 6.29 -7.15 7.18
N GLN A 385 7.34 -7.47 7.92
CA GLN A 385 8.20 -8.59 7.57
C GLN A 385 7.46 -9.93 7.73
N LEU A 386 7.50 -10.79 6.69
CA LEU A 386 6.99 -12.16 6.80
C LEU A 386 8.12 -13.08 7.30
N SER A 387 8.33 -13.14 8.61
CA SER A 387 9.28 -14.05 9.26
C SER A 387 8.66 -14.70 10.50
N SER A 388 9.26 -15.81 10.96
CA SER A 388 8.85 -16.51 12.18
C SER A 388 9.12 -15.73 13.48
N THR A 389 9.77 -14.56 13.40
CA THR A 389 10.09 -13.67 14.52
C THR A 389 9.40 -12.30 14.41
N SER A 390 8.62 -12.06 13.35
CA SER A 390 8.04 -10.75 13.07
C SER A 390 6.87 -10.40 14.01
N THR A 391 6.88 -9.16 14.49
CA THR A 391 5.79 -8.52 15.24
C THR A 391 5.15 -7.38 14.45
N ASP A 392 5.44 -7.27 13.15
CA ASP A 392 4.98 -6.18 12.30
C ASP A 392 3.49 -6.33 11.95
N ALA A 393 2.78 -5.21 11.84
CA ALA A 393 1.42 -5.21 11.30
C ALA A 393 1.44 -5.54 9.80
N VAL A 394 0.92 -6.71 9.43
CA VAL A 394 0.77 -7.10 8.02
C VAL A 394 -0.35 -6.30 7.36
N ASN A 395 -0.12 -5.83 6.12
CA ASN A 395 -1.08 -5.03 5.36
C ASN A 395 -1.90 -5.88 4.37
N GLY A 396 -2.98 -5.30 3.85
CA GLY A 396 -3.91 -5.99 2.95
C GLY A 396 -3.28 -6.56 1.68
N SER A 397 -2.20 -5.97 1.15
CA SER A 397 -1.52 -6.50 -0.05
C SER A 397 -0.81 -7.83 0.20
N GLN A 398 -0.35 -8.06 1.44
CA GLN A 398 0.34 -9.28 1.86
C GLN A 398 -0.66 -10.41 2.11
N VAL A 399 -1.79 -10.09 2.74
CA VAL A 399 -2.93 -11.02 2.87
C VAL A 399 -3.47 -11.38 1.49
N PHE A 400 -3.60 -10.41 0.57
CA PHE A 400 -4.05 -10.64 -0.79
C PHE A 400 -3.04 -11.44 -1.64
N ALA A 401 -1.73 -11.35 -1.38
CA ALA A 401 -0.73 -12.20 -2.00
C ALA A 401 -0.91 -13.67 -1.58
N THR A 402 -1.21 -13.94 -0.31
CA THR A 402 -1.58 -15.28 0.16
C THR A 402 -2.91 -15.74 -0.46
N ASP A 403 -3.92 -14.87 -0.56
CA ASP A 403 -5.18 -15.15 -1.25
C ASP A 403 -4.97 -15.50 -2.73
N GLN A 404 -4.07 -14.82 -3.45
CA GLN A 404 -3.69 -15.20 -4.83
C GLN A 404 -3.23 -16.65 -4.89
N ALA A 405 -2.32 -17.06 -4.00
CA ALA A 405 -1.82 -18.44 -3.95
C ALA A 405 -2.92 -19.46 -3.60
N VAL A 406 -3.86 -19.12 -2.70
CA VAL A 406 -4.99 -20.00 -2.37
C VAL A 406 -5.95 -20.16 -3.57
N ASN A 407 -6.22 -19.08 -4.32
CA ASN A 407 -7.02 -19.15 -5.54
C ASN A 407 -6.31 -19.92 -6.67
N GLN A 408 -4.98 -19.81 -6.78
CA GLN A 408 -4.19 -20.63 -7.71
C GLN A 408 -4.28 -22.12 -7.35
N ASN A 409 -4.02 -22.49 -6.09
CA ASN A 409 -4.18 -23.87 -5.61
C ASN A 409 -5.59 -24.42 -5.88
N THR A 410 -6.62 -23.60 -5.75
CA THR A 410 -8.02 -23.98 -6.07
C THR A 410 -8.21 -24.26 -7.55
N THR A 411 -7.55 -23.49 -8.42
CA THR A 411 -7.55 -23.69 -9.88
C THR A 411 -6.77 -24.94 -10.26
N ASP A 412 -5.62 -25.19 -9.63
CA ASP A 412 -4.79 -26.38 -9.88
C ASP A 412 -5.52 -27.68 -9.49
N ILE A 413 -6.30 -27.65 -8.41
CA ILE A 413 -7.18 -28.77 -8.01
C ILE A 413 -8.28 -29.01 -9.06
N ALA A 414 -8.88 -27.96 -9.63
CA ALA A 414 -9.87 -28.09 -10.71
C ALA A 414 -9.24 -28.63 -12.02
N ASN A 415 -8.00 -28.22 -12.33
CA ASN A 415 -7.22 -28.75 -13.45
C ASN A 415 -6.88 -30.24 -13.25
N ALA A 416 -6.47 -30.64 -12.04
CA ALA A 416 -6.24 -32.05 -11.69
C ALA A 416 -7.52 -32.89 -11.81
N PHE A 417 -8.67 -32.37 -11.36
CA PHE A 417 -9.97 -33.04 -11.53
C PHE A 417 -10.34 -33.19 -13.01
N THR A 418 -10.02 -32.19 -13.84
CA THR A 418 -10.23 -32.23 -15.29
C THR A 418 -9.32 -33.29 -15.94
N ALA A 419 -8.04 -33.35 -15.58
CA ALA A 419 -7.12 -34.38 -16.06
C ALA A 419 -7.58 -35.81 -15.69
N ILE A 420 -8.07 -36.01 -14.46
CA ILE A 420 -8.64 -37.28 -13.99
C ILE A 420 -9.88 -37.69 -14.79
N ASN A 421 -10.71 -36.72 -15.22
CA ASN A 421 -11.86 -37.01 -16.07
C ASN A 421 -11.47 -37.26 -17.53
N ASN A 422 -10.41 -36.61 -18.05
CA ASN A 422 -9.89 -36.89 -19.39
C ASN A 422 -9.36 -38.33 -19.51
N VAL A 423 -8.69 -38.86 -18.48
CA VAL A 423 -8.26 -40.28 -18.44
C VAL A 423 -9.43 -41.27 -18.56
N LYS A 424 -10.64 -40.88 -18.13
CA LYS A 424 -11.86 -41.70 -18.32
C LYS A 424 -12.43 -41.62 -19.73
N SER A 425 -12.10 -40.60 -20.53
CA SER A 425 -12.65 -40.38 -21.88
C SER A 425 -11.69 -40.74 -23.01
N THR A 426 -10.37 -40.73 -22.77
CA THR A 426 -9.33 -41.06 -23.79
C THR A 426 -8.62 -42.40 -23.55
N GLY A 427 -8.97 -43.10 -22.46
CA GLY A 427 -8.30 -44.32 -22.02
C GLY A 427 -6.98 -44.05 -21.30
N THR A 428 -6.31 -45.11 -20.87
CA THR A 428 -4.96 -45.00 -20.29
C THR A 428 -3.89 -45.04 -21.40
N MET A 429 -2.70 -44.51 -21.11
CA MET A 429 -1.57 -44.35 -22.05
C MET A 429 -1.18 -45.61 -22.84
N TYR A 430 -1.50 -46.81 -22.34
CA TYR A 430 -1.20 -48.09 -23.00
C TYR A 430 -2.43 -48.77 -23.63
N PHE A 431 -3.63 -48.20 -23.47
CA PHE A 431 -4.90 -48.74 -23.96
C PHE A 431 -5.81 -47.61 -24.48
N HIS A 432 -5.45 -47.01 -25.61
CA HIS A 432 -6.24 -45.98 -26.28
C HIS A 432 -7.29 -46.57 -27.22
N ALA A 433 -8.58 -46.37 -26.90
CA ALA A 433 -9.71 -46.70 -27.76
C ALA A 433 -10.34 -45.41 -28.31
N ASN A 434 -9.90 -44.97 -29.51
CA ASN A 434 -10.49 -43.81 -30.18
C ASN A 434 -11.92 -44.15 -30.68
N SER A 435 -12.92 -43.87 -29.84
CA SER A 435 -14.31 -44.33 -30.00
C SER A 435 -15.30 -43.31 -29.44
N THR A 436 -16.40 -43.10 -30.17
CA THR A 436 -17.60 -42.37 -29.69
C THR A 436 -18.80 -43.29 -29.40
N GLY A 437 -18.64 -44.60 -29.61
CA GLY A 437 -19.64 -45.63 -29.31
C GLY A 437 -19.49 -46.21 -27.90
N ALA A 438 -20.34 -47.20 -27.58
CA ALA A 438 -20.40 -47.82 -26.25
C ALA A 438 -19.05 -48.36 -25.76
N ASP A 439 -18.83 -48.26 -24.45
CA ASP A 439 -17.62 -48.69 -23.76
C ASP A 439 -17.48 -50.23 -23.75
N SER A 440 -16.28 -50.69 -23.44
CA SER A 440 -15.96 -52.09 -23.17
C SER A 440 -16.63 -52.58 -21.87
N THR A 441 -17.10 -53.83 -21.88
CA THR A 441 -17.82 -54.46 -20.77
C THR A 441 -17.10 -55.71 -20.29
N ALA A 442 -16.24 -55.55 -19.27
CA ALA A 442 -15.65 -56.67 -18.54
C ALA A 442 -16.60 -57.11 -17.41
N ALA A 443 -17.60 -57.93 -17.76
CA ALA A 443 -18.61 -58.42 -16.81
C ALA A 443 -18.09 -59.54 -15.90
N GLY A 444 -17.09 -60.30 -16.37
CA GLY A 444 -16.47 -61.38 -15.61
C GLY A 444 -15.43 -60.92 -14.59
N ALA A 445 -15.32 -61.65 -13.46
CA ALA A 445 -14.23 -61.44 -12.51
C ALA A 445 -12.87 -61.74 -13.18
N ASN A 446 -11.91 -60.81 -13.04
CA ASN A 446 -10.61 -60.86 -13.71
C ASN A 446 -10.67 -60.88 -15.26
N ALA A 447 -11.80 -60.50 -15.87
CA ALA A 447 -11.92 -60.42 -17.33
C ALA A 447 -11.25 -59.17 -17.90
N ILE A 448 -10.82 -59.23 -19.15
CA ILE A 448 -10.19 -58.14 -19.90
C ILE A 448 -11.07 -57.78 -21.09
N ALA A 449 -11.65 -56.58 -21.09
CA ALA A 449 -12.39 -56.03 -22.24
C ALA A 449 -11.69 -54.75 -22.72
N ILE A 450 -11.33 -54.68 -24.01
CA ILE A 450 -10.58 -53.55 -24.60
C ILE A 450 -11.14 -53.23 -25.99
N GLY A 451 -11.73 -52.04 -26.14
CA GLY A 451 -12.26 -51.52 -27.40
C GLY A 451 -13.77 -51.30 -27.42
N GLN A 452 -14.25 -50.53 -28.41
CA GLN A 452 -15.67 -50.18 -28.58
C GLN A 452 -16.56 -51.43 -28.56
N ALA A 453 -17.52 -51.46 -27.63
CA ALA A 453 -18.46 -52.56 -27.40
C ALA A 453 -17.80 -53.95 -27.21
N ALA A 454 -16.51 -54.02 -26.86
CA ALA A 454 -15.85 -55.27 -26.54
C ALA A 454 -16.47 -55.85 -25.26
N THR A 455 -16.98 -57.08 -25.31
CA THR A 455 -17.72 -57.70 -24.21
C THR A 455 -17.00 -58.96 -23.75
N ALA A 456 -16.45 -58.91 -22.52
CA ALA A 456 -15.83 -60.06 -21.85
C ALA A 456 -16.79 -60.60 -20.77
N GLY A 457 -17.61 -61.59 -21.14
CA GLY A 457 -18.79 -61.99 -20.37
C GLY A 457 -18.51 -62.71 -19.05
N TYR A 458 -17.48 -63.57 -19.00
CA TYR A 458 -17.26 -64.51 -17.91
C TYR A 458 -15.85 -64.42 -17.28
N ALA A 459 -15.67 -65.08 -16.14
CA ALA A 459 -14.46 -64.91 -15.32
C ALA A 459 -13.18 -65.36 -16.06
N GLY A 460 -12.21 -64.45 -16.17
CA GLY A 460 -10.97 -64.64 -16.93
C GLY A 460 -11.10 -64.53 -18.45
N ASP A 461 -12.27 -64.18 -19.00
CA ASP A 461 -12.44 -63.95 -20.45
C ASP A 461 -11.58 -62.78 -20.95
N ILE A 462 -11.18 -62.84 -22.23
CA ILE A 462 -10.38 -61.80 -22.90
C ILE A 462 -11.05 -61.39 -24.21
N ALA A 463 -11.61 -60.17 -24.26
CA ALA A 463 -12.23 -59.56 -25.43
C ALA A 463 -11.46 -58.30 -25.87
N ILE A 464 -10.75 -58.35 -27.00
CA ILE A 464 -9.90 -57.24 -27.48
C ILE A 464 -10.23 -56.90 -28.94
N GLY A 465 -10.87 -55.75 -29.15
CA GLY A 465 -11.22 -55.22 -30.47
C GLY A 465 -12.67 -54.74 -30.57
N LEU A 466 -12.96 -53.94 -31.61
CA LEU A 466 -14.31 -53.46 -31.92
C LEU A 466 -15.30 -54.63 -32.04
N ASN A 467 -16.34 -54.65 -31.19
CA ASN A 467 -17.34 -55.71 -31.06
C ASN A 467 -16.76 -57.11 -30.75
N ALA A 468 -15.52 -57.22 -30.24
CA ALA A 468 -14.97 -58.50 -29.80
C ALA A 468 -15.82 -59.05 -28.66
N THR A 469 -16.35 -60.26 -28.81
CA THR A 469 -17.36 -60.80 -27.89
C THR A 469 -16.95 -62.19 -27.41
N THR A 470 -16.81 -62.34 -26.10
CA THR A 470 -16.71 -63.65 -25.45
C THR A 470 -17.98 -63.98 -24.70
N SER A 471 -18.31 -65.27 -24.66
CA SER A 471 -19.31 -65.81 -23.76
C SER A 471 -18.83 -67.19 -23.30
N GLY A 472 -17.73 -67.21 -22.55
CA GLY A 472 -17.22 -68.42 -21.91
C GLY A 472 -18.29 -69.04 -21.00
N ALA A 473 -18.16 -70.32 -20.67
CA ALA A 473 -19.14 -70.98 -19.80
C ALA A 473 -18.47 -71.95 -18.82
N TYR A 474 -19.12 -72.15 -17.68
CA TYR A 474 -18.72 -73.10 -16.62
C TYR A 474 -17.28 -72.93 -16.10
N GLY A 475 -16.73 -71.70 -16.15
CA GLY A 475 -15.41 -71.37 -15.59
C GLY A 475 -14.21 -71.60 -16.51
N TYR A 476 -14.44 -71.95 -17.78
CA TYR A 476 -13.38 -72.01 -18.80
C TYR A 476 -13.34 -70.67 -19.56
N PRO A 477 -12.25 -69.87 -19.44
CA PRO A 477 -12.18 -68.56 -20.06
C PRO A 477 -12.15 -68.66 -21.59
N ALA A 478 -12.88 -67.77 -22.25
CA ALA A 478 -12.89 -67.63 -23.70
C ALA A 478 -12.09 -66.40 -24.14
N MET A 479 -11.53 -66.44 -25.36
CA MET A 479 -10.64 -65.40 -25.90
C MET A 479 -11.10 -64.96 -27.29
N ALA A 480 -11.55 -63.71 -27.43
CA ALA A 480 -11.92 -63.08 -28.70
C ALA A 480 -11.01 -61.88 -28.97
N ILE A 481 -10.15 -61.95 -29.98
CA ILE A 481 -9.18 -60.89 -30.30
C ILE A 481 -9.27 -60.54 -31.79
N GLY A 482 -9.79 -59.34 -32.09
CA GLY A 482 -10.01 -58.84 -33.45
C GLY A 482 -11.38 -58.18 -33.61
N ARG A 483 -11.54 -57.36 -34.67
CA ARG A 483 -12.84 -56.73 -34.98
C ARG A 483 -13.89 -57.81 -35.28
N ASN A 484 -15.02 -57.78 -34.55
CA ASN A 484 -16.11 -58.76 -34.60
C ASN A 484 -15.68 -60.21 -34.29
N ALA A 485 -14.54 -60.42 -33.62
CA ALA A 485 -14.14 -61.76 -33.17
C ALA A 485 -15.15 -62.29 -32.13
N GLN A 486 -15.52 -63.58 -32.24
CA GLN A 486 -16.56 -64.20 -31.44
C GLN A 486 -16.10 -65.55 -30.88
N ALA A 487 -15.96 -65.63 -29.56
CA ALA A 487 -15.57 -66.82 -28.81
C ALA A 487 -16.69 -67.15 -27.79
N THR A 488 -17.74 -67.81 -28.25
CA THR A 488 -19.05 -67.82 -27.56
C THR A 488 -19.42 -69.16 -26.90
N ALA A 489 -18.43 -69.99 -26.59
CA ALA A 489 -18.62 -71.28 -25.92
C ALA A 489 -17.44 -71.62 -24.98
N MET A 490 -17.53 -72.75 -24.26
CA MET A 490 -16.54 -73.17 -23.25
C MET A 490 -15.12 -73.23 -23.82
N GLY A 491 -14.17 -72.48 -23.25
CA GLY A 491 -12.75 -72.56 -23.61
C GLY A 491 -12.42 -72.23 -25.07
N THR A 492 -13.23 -71.40 -25.72
CA THR A 492 -13.05 -71.05 -27.15
C THR A 492 -12.01 -69.97 -27.37
N MET A 493 -11.33 -70.02 -28.51
CA MET A 493 -10.37 -69.00 -28.95
C MET A 493 -10.68 -68.55 -30.38
N ALA A 494 -10.91 -67.25 -30.57
CA ALA A 494 -11.15 -66.60 -31.86
C ALA A 494 -10.19 -65.41 -32.02
N LEU A 495 -9.11 -65.61 -32.76
CA LEU A 495 -8.07 -64.61 -33.03
C LEU A 495 -8.07 -64.24 -34.53
N GLY A 496 -8.62 -63.08 -34.84
CA GLY A 496 -8.74 -62.57 -36.21
C GLY A 496 -9.98 -61.71 -36.42
N VAL A 497 -9.99 -60.93 -37.50
CA VAL A 497 -11.16 -60.15 -37.90
C VAL A 497 -12.26 -61.11 -38.39
N ASN A 498 -13.47 -60.94 -37.83
CA ASN A 498 -14.64 -61.79 -38.01
C ASN A 498 -14.38 -63.30 -37.68
N ALA A 499 -13.35 -63.63 -36.88
CA ALA A 499 -13.09 -65.00 -36.47
C ALA A 499 -14.23 -65.55 -35.59
N LEU A 500 -14.75 -66.74 -35.91
CA LEU A 500 -15.94 -67.32 -35.24
C LEU A 500 -15.66 -68.71 -34.67
N ALA A 501 -15.50 -68.77 -33.34
CA ALA A 501 -15.39 -70.00 -32.55
C ALA A 501 -16.62 -70.11 -31.62
N ASN A 502 -17.68 -70.76 -32.10
CA ASN A 502 -19.01 -70.75 -31.44
C ASN A 502 -19.43 -72.08 -30.80
N VAL A 503 -18.53 -73.07 -30.72
CA VAL A 503 -18.77 -74.40 -30.13
C VAL A 503 -17.57 -74.81 -29.25
N ASN A 504 -17.76 -75.73 -28.29
CA ASN A 504 -16.82 -75.91 -27.17
C ASN A 504 -15.40 -76.32 -27.61
N ALA A 505 -14.39 -75.76 -26.95
CA ALA A 505 -12.97 -75.94 -27.24
C ALA A 505 -12.57 -75.68 -28.72
N ALA A 506 -13.40 -74.96 -29.49
CA ALA A 506 -13.06 -74.56 -30.85
C ALA A 506 -11.97 -73.48 -30.84
N ILE A 507 -10.99 -73.65 -31.73
CA ILE A 507 -9.83 -72.75 -31.86
C ILE A 507 -9.79 -72.22 -33.30
N VAL A 508 -9.83 -70.89 -33.44
CA VAL A 508 -9.90 -70.18 -34.73
C VAL A 508 -8.85 -69.08 -34.76
N LEU A 509 -7.89 -69.20 -35.67
CA LEU A 509 -6.80 -68.24 -35.87
C LEU A 509 -6.76 -67.81 -37.34
N GLY A 510 -7.46 -66.73 -37.70
CA GLY A 510 -7.50 -66.25 -39.09
C GLY A 510 -8.57 -65.21 -39.39
N TYR A 511 -8.40 -64.51 -40.52
CA TYR A 511 -9.37 -63.59 -41.10
C TYR A 511 -10.51 -64.35 -41.81
N ASP A 512 -11.78 -64.00 -41.50
CA ASP A 512 -13.00 -64.67 -42.02
C ASP A 512 -12.96 -66.22 -41.87
N SER A 513 -12.43 -66.71 -40.76
CA SER A 513 -12.31 -68.15 -40.47
C SER A 513 -13.34 -68.60 -39.42
N THR A 514 -13.77 -69.86 -39.52
CA THR A 514 -14.85 -70.41 -38.69
C THR A 514 -14.55 -71.83 -38.23
N SER A 515 -14.81 -72.11 -36.96
CA SER A 515 -14.86 -73.47 -36.41
C SER A 515 -16.20 -73.67 -35.70
N SER A 516 -17.05 -74.54 -36.26
CA SER A 516 -18.47 -74.64 -35.93
C SER A 516 -18.87 -76.00 -35.33
N ALA A 517 -17.95 -76.66 -34.62
CA ALA A 517 -18.17 -77.95 -33.97
C ALA A 517 -17.19 -78.14 -32.79
N ASP A 518 -17.50 -79.05 -31.87
CA ASP A 518 -16.69 -79.27 -30.66
C ASP A 518 -15.26 -79.73 -31.01
N ASN A 519 -14.28 -79.22 -30.27
CA ASN A 519 -12.84 -79.52 -30.37
C ASN A 519 -12.22 -79.27 -31.76
N ALA A 520 -12.86 -78.48 -32.62
CA ALA A 520 -12.42 -78.26 -33.99
C ALA A 520 -11.47 -77.05 -34.13
N LEU A 521 -10.43 -77.20 -34.97
CA LEU A 521 -9.34 -76.23 -35.17
C LEU A 521 -9.39 -75.62 -36.58
N ALA A 522 -9.37 -74.30 -36.71
CA ALA A 522 -9.32 -73.59 -38.00
C ALA A 522 -8.21 -72.52 -38.01
N LEU A 523 -7.11 -72.77 -38.71
CA LEU A 523 -5.88 -71.98 -38.69
C LEU A 523 -5.49 -71.49 -40.09
N GLY A 524 -5.33 -70.19 -40.25
CA GLY A 524 -5.19 -69.50 -41.54
C GLY A 524 -6.51 -68.86 -41.98
N ALA A 525 -6.46 -67.93 -42.94
CA ALA A 525 -7.61 -67.14 -43.37
C ALA A 525 -8.60 -67.92 -44.26
N ASN A 526 -9.90 -67.61 -44.13
CA ASN A 526 -11.00 -68.24 -44.86
C ASN A 526 -11.04 -69.77 -44.66
N THR A 527 -10.73 -70.26 -43.46
CA THR A 527 -10.73 -71.70 -43.14
C THR A 527 -12.04 -72.13 -42.47
N LEU A 528 -12.46 -73.37 -42.73
CA LEU A 528 -13.73 -73.91 -42.24
C LEU A 528 -13.57 -75.32 -41.66
N SER A 529 -13.61 -75.43 -40.33
CA SER A 529 -13.72 -76.72 -39.63
C SER A 529 -15.16 -76.88 -39.13
N SER A 530 -15.90 -77.80 -39.74
CA SER A 530 -17.37 -77.85 -39.64
C SER A 530 -17.93 -79.14 -39.03
N ALA A 531 -17.07 -79.98 -38.46
CA ALA A 531 -17.45 -81.23 -37.80
C ALA A 531 -16.56 -81.49 -36.57
N THR A 532 -17.03 -82.33 -35.65
CA THR A 532 -16.38 -82.58 -34.35
C THR A 532 -14.94 -83.08 -34.52
N ALA A 533 -14.00 -82.47 -33.78
CA ALA A 533 -12.56 -82.72 -33.87
C ALA A 533 -11.93 -82.49 -35.26
N ALA A 534 -12.60 -81.80 -36.19
CA ALA A 534 -12.06 -81.49 -37.50
C ALA A 534 -10.97 -80.41 -37.43
N SER A 535 -9.90 -80.57 -38.20
CA SER A 535 -8.74 -79.66 -38.21
C SER A 535 -8.45 -79.12 -39.61
N SER A 536 -8.49 -77.81 -39.80
CA SER A 536 -8.20 -77.11 -41.06
C SER A 536 -6.99 -76.18 -40.86
N VAL A 537 -5.90 -76.39 -41.58
CA VAL A 537 -4.65 -75.64 -41.44
C VAL A 537 -4.15 -75.16 -42.82
N GLY A 538 -4.01 -73.85 -42.98
CA GLY A 538 -3.64 -73.19 -44.23
C GLY A 538 -4.85 -72.55 -44.92
N GLY A 539 -4.66 -71.40 -45.55
CA GLY A 539 -5.78 -70.58 -46.06
C GLY A 539 -6.71 -71.33 -47.03
N ARG A 540 -8.03 -71.10 -46.93
CA ARG A 540 -9.07 -71.82 -47.70
C ARG A 540 -9.11 -73.36 -47.50
N SER A 541 -8.42 -73.92 -46.50
CA SER A 541 -8.62 -75.32 -46.13
C SER A 541 -10.00 -75.56 -45.52
N THR A 542 -10.52 -76.78 -45.65
CA THR A 542 -11.83 -77.18 -45.15
C THR A 542 -11.82 -78.63 -44.68
N ALA A 543 -12.12 -78.84 -43.39
CA ALA A 543 -12.35 -80.14 -42.81
C ALA A 543 -13.84 -80.26 -42.42
N SER A 544 -14.58 -81.09 -43.15
CA SER A 544 -16.05 -81.14 -43.13
C SER A 544 -16.64 -82.47 -42.67
N ALA A 545 -15.84 -83.32 -42.04
CA ALA A 545 -16.26 -84.60 -41.46
C ALA A 545 -15.55 -84.83 -40.12
N SER A 546 -16.11 -85.70 -39.27
CA SER A 546 -15.60 -85.88 -37.90
C SER A 546 -14.17 -86.39 -37.91
N SER A 547 -13.32 -85.79 -37.08
CA SER A 547 -11.87 -86.08 -36.99
C SER A 547 -11.10 -85.92 -38.31
N ALA A 548 -11.67 -85.25 -39.32
CA ALA A 548 -11.01 -85.02 -40.60
C ALA A 548 -9.93 -83.93 -40.47
N THR A 549 -8.79 -84.10 -41.14
CA THR A 549 -7.63 -83.20 -41.02
C THR A 549 -7.19 -82.71 -42.40
N ALA A 550 -7.36 -81.41 -42.68
CA ALA A 550 -6.95 -80.76 -43.92
C ALA A 550 -5.76 -79.83 -43.66
N VAL A 551 -4.58 -80.12 -44.23
CA VAL A 551 -3.33 -79.38 -44.00
C VAL A 551 -2.72 -78.95 -45.33
N GLY A 552 -2.95 -77.69 -45.71
CA GLY A 552 -2.47 -77.07 -46.94
C GLY A 552 -3.45 -76.02 -47.48
N TYR A 553 -2.96 -75.06 -48.26
CA TYR A 553 -3.84 -74.07 -48.90
C TYR A 553 -4.87 -74.77 -49.79
N GLY A 554 -6.16 -74.52 -49.59
CA GLY A 554 -7.24 -75.19 -50.33
C GLY A 554 -7.39 -76.70 -50.08
N ALA A 555 -6.72 -77.28 -49.09
CA ALA A 555 -6.86 -78.70 -48.77
C ALA A 555 -8.28 -79.00 -48.25
N LYS A 556 -8.89 -80.11 -48.68
CA LYS A 556 -10.26 -80.49 -48.34
C LYS A 556 -10.35 -81.93 -47.83
N ALA A 557 -10.62 -82.08 -46.53
CA ALA A 557 -10.85 -83.37 -45.88
C ALA A 557 -12.35 -83.53 -45.59
N SER A 558 -13.05 -84.31 -46.41
CA SER A 558 -14.52 -84.44 -46.36
C SER A 558 -15.03 -85.83 -45.95
N GLU A 559 -14.13 -86.77 -45.64
CA GLU A 559 -14.47 -88.11 -45.14
C GLU A 559 -14.07 -88.25 -43.66
N THR A 560 -14.81 -89.03 -42.89
CA THR A 560 -14.56 -89.26 -41.45
C THR A 560 -13.17 -89.87 -41.20
N ASN A 561 -12.48 -89.37 -40.17
CA ASN A 561 -11.09 -89.74 -39.81
C ASN A 561 -10.06 -89.63 -40.97
N SER A 562 -10.35 -88.87 -42.04
CA SER A 562 -9.48 -88.78 -43.22
C SER A 562 -8.51 -87.60 -43.15
N VAL A 563 -7.35 -87.72 -43.81
CA VAL A 563 -6.32 -86.68 -43.82
C VAL A 563 -6.06 -86.21 -45.25
N ALA A 564 -6.27 -84.92 -45.53
CA ALA A 564 -5.86 -84.26 -46.77
C ALA A 564 -4.57 -83.46 -46.52
N LEU A 565 -3.43 -83.94 -47.03
CA LEU A 565 -2.11 -83.37 -46.77
C LEU A 565 -1.51 -82.75 -48.04
N GLY A 566 -1.14 -81.48 -47.98
CA GLY A 566 -0.65 -80.68 -49.12
C GLY A 566 -1.72 -79.75 -49.71
N ALA A 567 -1.29 -78.73 -50.43
CA ALA A 567 -2.19 -77.74 -51.03
C ALA A 567 -3.13 -78.38 -52.07
N ASN A 568 -4.41 -78.00 -52.06
CA ASN A 568 -5.47 -78.56 -52.90
C ASN A 568 -5.61 -80.09 -52.84
N SER A 569 -5.08 -80.75 -51.80
CA SER A 569 -5.30 -82.18 -51.59
C SER A 569 -6.74 -82.45 -51.18
N THR A 570 -7.34 -83.53 -51.67
CA THR A 570 -8.73 -83.90 -51.43
C THR A 570 -8.83 -85.35 -50.96
N THR A 571 -9.52 -85.61 -49.85
CA THR A 571 -9.90 -86.99 -49.51
C THR A 571 -11.17 -87.41 -50.25
N ALA A 572 -11.34 -88.73 -50.40
CA ALA A 572 -12.48 -89.38 -51.03
C ALA A 572 -12.75 -90.71 -50.32
N ALA A 573 -13.95 -91.27 -50.48
CA ALA A 573 -14.38 -92.50 -49.84
C ALA A 573 -13.36 -93.66 -50.02
N VAL A 574 -13.23 -94.48 -48.98
CA VAL A 574 -12.22 -95.56 -48.91
C VAL A 574 -12.49 -96.66 -49.95
N VAL A 575 -11.49 -96.99 -50.75
CA VAL A 575 -11.53 -98.10 -51.71
C VAL A 575 -10.78 -99.30 -51.13
N ASN A 576 -11.51 -100.28 -50.62
CA ASN A 576 -10.96 -101.49 -50.00
C ASN A 576 -10.49 -102.51 -51.05
N THR A 577 -9.18 -102.53 -51.36
CA THR A 577 -8.56 -103.58 -52.17
C THR A 577 -8.25 -104.82 -51.31
N THR A 578 -9.10 -105.85 -51.40
CA THR A 578 -8.99 -107.07 -50.59
C THR A 578 -7.86 -108.02 -51.01
N GLY A 579 -7.30 -107.84 -52.21
CA GLY A 579 -6.27 -108.71 -52.77
C GLY A 579 -6.01 -108.46 -54.25
N ALA A 580 -5.13 -109.28 -54.84
CA ALA A 580 -4.84 -109.29 -56.27
C ALA A 580 -4.56 -110.71 -56.78
N THR A 581 -4.76 -110.96 -58.07
CA THR A 581 -4.37 -112.22 -58.73
C THR A 581 -3.09 -112.02 -59.52
N ILE A 582 -2.01 -112.68 -59.10
CA ILE A 582 -0.68 -112.59 -59.73
C ILE A 582 -0.32 -113.99 -60.23
N GLY A 583 -0.03 -114.13 -61.53
CA GLY A 583 0.31 -115.43 -62.14
C GLY A 583 -0.79 -116.50 -62.01
N GLY A 584 -2.06 -116.09 -61.96
CA GLY A 584 -3.20 -116.99 -61.74
C GLY A 584 -3.43 -117.39 -60.28
N LYS A 585 -2.53 -117.05 -59.34
CA LYS A 585 -2.71 -117.28 -57.91
C LYS A 585 -3.33 -116.04 -57.25
N ALA A 586 -4.37 -116.24 -56.46
CA ALA A 586 -4.95 -115.17 -55.64
C ALA A 586 -4.10 -114.91 -54.38
N TYR A 587 -3.85 -113.64 -54.10
CA TYR A 587 -3.20 -113.13 -52.89
C TYR A 587 -4.16 -112.21 -52.15
N THR A 588 -4.52 -112.55 -50.93
CA THR A 588 -5.28 -111.66 -50.03
C THR A 588 -4.35 -110.62 -49.43
N PHE A 589 -4.77 -109.36 -49.35
CA PHE A 589 -4.02 -108.29 -48.70
C PHE A 589 -4.50 -108.05 -47.27
N ALA A 590 -3.55 -107.70 -46.40
CA ALA A 590 -3.82 -107.24 -45.03
C ALA A 590 -4.39 -105.80 -45.06
N GLY A 591 -5.03 -105.37 -43.96
CA GLY A 591 -5.64 -104.04 -43.87
C GLY A 591 -6.87 -103.82 -44.76
N SER A 592 -7.42 -104.88 -45.36
CA SER A 592 -8.47 -104.84 -46.39
C SER A 592 -9.85 -104.29 -45.97
N ASN A 593 -9.99 -103.87 -44.71
CA ASN A 593 -11.12 -103.11 -44.18
C ASN A 593 -10.60 -101.78 -43.59
N ALA A 594 -10.08 -100.90 -44.44
CA ALA A 594 -9.54 -99.61 -44.00
C ALA A 594 -10.67 -98.67 -43.53
N GLY A 595 -10.45 -97.99 -42.39
CA GLY A 595 -11.45 -97.13 -41.74
C GLY A 595 -11.48 -95.68 -42.23
N SER A 596 -10.41 -95.21 -42.89
CA SER A 596 -10.29 -93.89 -43.52
C SER A 596 -9.13 -93.88 -44.53
N THR A 597 -8.80 -92.71 -45.09
CA THR A 597 -7.71 -92.54 -46.06
C THR A 597 -6.83 -91.33 -45.75
N VAL A 598 -5.57 -91.39 -46.15
CA VAL A 598 -4.61 -90.27 -46.16
C VAL A 598 -4.33 -89.91 -47.62
N SER A 599 -4.82 -88.75 -48.06
CA SER A 599 -4.64 -88.26 -49.42
C SER A 599 -3.56 -87.17 -49.48
N VAL A 600 -2.53 -87.39 -50.30
CA VAL A 600 -1.43 -86.44 -50.53
C VAL A 600 -1.64 -85.54 -51.76
N GLY A 601 -2.79 -85.62 -52.41
CA GLY A 601 -3.10 -84.89 -53.64
C GLY A 601 -4.60 -84.84 -53.95
N SER A 602 -4.94 -84.49 -55.18
CA SER A 602 -6.27 -84.69 -55.77
C SER A 602 -6.15 -85.64 -56.97
N ALA A 603 -7.28 -86.13 -57.50
CA ALA A 603 -7.27 -86.99 -58.69
C ALA A 603 -6.75 -86.20 -59.91
N GLY A 604 -5.69 -86.69 -60.56
CA GLY A 604 -4.94 -85.96 -61.58
C GLY A 604 -3.99 -84.88 -61.01
N GLY A 605 -3.79 -84.89 -59.69
CA GLY A 605 -2.93 -83.98 -58.91
C GLY A 605 -2.19 -84.73 -57.80
N GLU A 606 -1.82 -85.98 -58.06
CA GLU A 606 -1.11 -86.88 -57.15
C GLU A 606 0.31 -86.39 -56.83
N ARG A 607 0.89 -86.84 -55.71
CA ARG A 607 2.23 -86.45 -55.26
C ARG A 607 3.11 -87.64 -54.92
N THR A 608 4.40 -87.50 -55.23
CA THR A 608 5.45 -88.43 -54.80
C THR A 608 5.66 -88.32 -53.29
N VAL A 609 5.56 -89.44 -52.57
CA VAL A 609 5.93 -89.51 -51.15
C VAL A 609 7.40 -89.93 -51.05
N THR A 610 8.28 -88.98 -50.79
CA THR A 610 9.74 -89.21 -50.61
C THR A 610 10.09 -89.42 -49.14
N ASN A 611 11.29 -89.97 -48.87
CA ASN A 611 11.81 -90.22 -47.51
C ASN A 611 10.97 -91.18 -46.64
N VAL A 612 10.10 -91.99 -47.25
CA VAL A 612 9.42 -93.10 -46.57
C VAL A 612 10.48 -94.09 -46.08
N ALA A 613 10.45 -94.44 -44.79
CA ALA A 613 11.33 -95.46 -44.21
C ALA A 613 10.96 -96.88 -44.69
N ALA A 614 11.78 -97.88 -44.38
CA ALA A 614 11.43 -99.26 -44.69
C ALA A 614 10.32 -99.77 -43.76
N GLY A 615 9.13 -100.03 -44.28
CA GLY A 615 8.03 -100.69 -43.57
C GLY A 615 8.28 -102.17 -43.27
N GLN A 616 7.36 -102.84 -42.60
CA GLN A 616 7.46 -104.27 -42.29
C GLN A 616 6.98 -105.14 -43.46
N LEU A 617 7.71 -106.21 -43.81
CA LEU A 617 7.27 -107.21 -44.78
C LEU A 617 6.71 -108.43 -44.04
N SER A 618 5.39 -108.52 -43.89
CA SER A 618 4.71 -109.67 -43.28
C SER A 618 3.31 -109.87 -43.86
N ALA A 619 2.73 -111.05 -43.68
CA ALA A 619 1.38 -111.39 -44.16
C ALA A 619 0.25 -110.58 -43.50
N THR A 620 0.56 -109.79 -42.47
CA THR A 620 -0.39 -108.90 -41.75
C THR A 620 0.01 -107.43 -41.84
N SER A 621 1.04 -107.07 -42.62
CA SER A 621 1.56 -105.71 -42.67
C SER A 621 0.64 -104.75 -43.43
N THR A 622 0.52 -103.54 -42.90
CA THR A 622 -0.19 -102.40 -43.53
C THR A 622 0.73 -101.22 -43.80
N ASP A 623 2.05 -101.41 -43.69
CA ASP A 623 3.04 -100.34 -43.84
C ASP A 623 3.23 -99.97 -45.32
N ALA A 624 3.46 -98.68 -45.59
CA ALA A 624 3.82 -98.21 -46.91
C ALA A 624 5.23 -98.69 -47.29
N VAL A 625 5.32 -99.64 -48.22
CA VAL A 625 6.62 -100.10 -48.73
C VAL A 625 7.29 -99.01 -49.57
N ASN A 626 8.53 -98.66 -49.23
CA ASN A 626 9.26 -97.60 -49.90
C ASN A 626 9.99 -98.10 -51.17
N GLY A 627 10.57 -97.15 -51.93
CA GLY A 627 11.36 -97.47 -53.12
C GLY A 627 12.58 -98.35 -52.84
N SER A 628 13.23 -98.25 -51.67
CA SER A 628 14.38 -99.10 -51.34
C SER A 628 13.99 -100.50 -50.87
N GLN A 629 12.73 -100.75 -50.52
CA GLN A 629 12.18 -102.08 -50.20
C GLN A 629 11.61 -102.77 -51.43
N ILE A 630 10.97 -102.03 -52.32
CA ILE A 630 10.64 -102.54 -53.65
C ILE A 630 11.96 -102.84 -54.38
N PHE A 631 12.96 -101.96 -54.31
CA PHE A 631 14.30 -102.25 -54.84
C PHE A 631 15.05 -103.32 -54.04
N ALA A 632 14.86 -103.50 -52.73
CA ALA A 632 15.44 -104.63 -52.00
C ALA A 632 14.71 -105.95 -52.28
N THR A 633 13.43 -105.91 -52.65
CA THR A 633 12.65 -107.08 -53.08
C THR A 633 12.95 -107.42 -54.53
N ASP A 634 13.13 -106.42 -55.39
CA ASP A 634 13.59 -106.57 -56.78
C ASP A 634 15.05 -107.02 -56.81
N GLN A 635 15.94 -106.40 -56.02
CA GLN A 635 17.28 -106.94 -55.77
C GLN A 635 17.22 -108.29 -55.09
N ALA A 636 16.23 -108.64 -54.26
CA ALA A 636 16.05 -110.01 -53.77
C ALA A 636 15.33 -110.93 -54.77
N VAL A 637 14.82 -110.45 -55.90
CA VAL A 637 14.25 -111.26 -57.00
C VAL A 637 15.28 -111.45 -58.11
N ASN A 638 16.10 -110.44 -58.38
CA ASN A 638 17.33 -110.50 -59.17
C ASN A 638 18.40 -111.30 -58.42
N GLN A 639 18.52 -111.14 -57.09
CA GLN A 639 19.34 -111.99 -56.24
C GLN A 639 18.68 -113.33 -55.97
N ASN A 640 17.34 -113.51 -55.89
CA ASN A 640 16.77 -114.87 -55.95
C ASN A 640 16.96 -115.51 -57.33
N THR A 641 17.05 -114.76 -58.43
CA THR A 641 17.40 -115.32 -59.75
C THR A 641 18.89 -115.70 -59.76
N THR A 642 19.72 -114.82 -59.20
CA THR A 642 21.17 -114.99 -59.07
C THR A 642 21.54 -115.99 -57.97
N ASP A 643 20.65 -116.33 -57.02
CA ASP A 643 20.78 -117.32 -55.94
C ASP A 643 19.97 -118.58 -56.23
N ILE A 644 19.01 -118.58 -57.15
CA ILE A 644 18.61 -119.82 -57.82
C ILE A 644 19.79 -120.27 -58.69
N ALA A 645 20.60 -119.38 -59.26
CA ALA A 645 21.89 -119.71 -59.88
C ALA A 645 23.03 -119.94 -58.85
N ASN A 646 23.15 -119.12 -57.81
CA ASN A 646 24.28 -119.15 -56.88
C ASN A 646 24.05 -120.08 -55.70
N ALA A 647 22.82 -120.38 -55.24
CA ALA A 647 22.53 -121.51 -54.38
C ALA A 647 22.46 -122.82 -55.18
N PHE A 648 22.18 -122.82 -56.49
CA PHE A 648 22.55 -123.96 -57.33
C PHE A 648 24.08 -124.15 -57.36
N THR A 649 24.87 -123.06 -57.27
CA THR A 649 26.33 -123.10 -57.15
C THR A 649 26.84 -123.30 -55.69
N ALA A 650 26.04 -122.97 -54.67
CA ALA A 650 26.44 -122.96 -53.25
C ALA A 650 25.79 -124.07 -52.42
N ILE A 651 24.72 -124.72 -52.87
CA ILE A 651 24.41 -126.10 -52.48
C ILE A 651 25.53 -127.03 -52.98
N ASN A 652 26.19 -126.67 -54.10
CA ASN A 652 27.43 -127.30 -54.54
C ASN A 652 28.65 -126.88 -53.69
N ASN A 653 28.84 -125.60 -53.35
CA ASN A 653 30.06 -125.10 -52.67
C ASN A 653 30.01 -125.02 -51.12
N VAL A 654 28.84 -125.03 -50.46
CA VAL A 654 28.72 -125.17 -48.98
C VAL A 654 29.10 -126.57 -48.50
N LYS A 655 29.35 -127.51 -49.43
CA LYS A 655 30.16 -128.71 -49.17
C LYS A 655 31.61 -128.39 -48.75
N SER A 656 32.07 -127.14 -48.81
CA SER A 656 33.41 -126.71 -48.39
C SER A 656 33.47 -125.30 -47.77
N THR A 657 33.43 -125.24 -46.43
CA THR A 657 34.07 -124.21 -45.54
C THR A 657 33.51 -122.76 -45.49
N GLY A 658 33.77 -122.09 -44.35
CA GLY A 658 33.37 -120.71 -43.97
C GLY A 658 34.16 -120.27 -42.71
N SER A 659 33.81 -119.29 -41.87
CA SER A 659 32.74 -118.26 -41.79
C SER A 659 32.89 -117.53 -40.42
N MET A 660 32.53 -116.27 -40.14
CA MET A 660 31.92 -115.19 -40.96
C MET A 660 32.19 -113.76 -40.40
N TYR A 661 32.91 -113.59 -39.29
CA TYR A 661 32.73 -112.41 -38.40
C TYR A 661 33.56 -111.14 -38.70
N PHE A 662 34.47 -111.16 -39.67
CA PHE A 662 35.17 -109.95 -40.13
C PHE A 662 35.27 -109.96 -41.66
N HIS A 663 34.81 -108.87 -42.29
CA HIS A 663 34.86 -108.68 -43.74
C HIS A 663 35.42 -107.29 -44.07
N ALA A 664 36.67 -107.26 -44.55
CA ALA A 664 37.28 -106.08 -45.14
C ALA A 664 37.59 -106.36 -46.61
N ASN A 665 37.15 -105.47 -47.52
CA ASN A 665 37.37 -105.59 -48.95
C ASN A 665 38.15 -104.36 -49.43
N SER A 666 39.46 -104.50 -49.60
CA SER A 666 40.38 -103.43 -50.00
C SER A 666 41.56 -104.01 -50.77
N THR A 667 42.06 -103.25 -51.75
CA THR A 667 43.26 -103.58 -52.56
C THR A 667 44.39 -102.55 -52.38
N GLY A 668 44.20 -101.55 -51.51
CA GLY A 668 45.21 -100.54 -51.20
C GLY A 668 46.02 -100.86 -49.94
N ALA A 669 46.85 -99.91 -49.50
CA ALA A 669 47.69 -100.07 -48.31
C ALA A 669 46.88 -100.42 -47.05
N ASP A 670 47.48 -101.25 -46.19
CA ASP A 670 46.87 -101.73 -44.95
C ASP A 670 46.74 -100.62 -43.89
N SER A 671 45.94 -100.86 -42.88
CA SER A 671 45.81 -100.04 -41.67
C SER A 671 47.03 -100.19 -40.75
N VAL A 672 47.61 -99.07 -40.31
CA VAL A 672 48.81 -99.00 -39.48
C VAL A 672 48.46 -98.47 -38.09
N ALA A 673 48.33 -99.38 -37.12
CA ALA A 673 48.22 -99.06 -35.69
C ALA A 673 49.61 -99.22 -35.03
N SER A 674 50.47 -98.21 -35.18
CA SER A 674 51.83 -98.22 -34.60
C SER A 674 51.90 -97.60 -33.20
N GLY A 675 50.84 -96.90 -32.77
CA GLY A 675 50.69 -96.41 -31.40
C GLY A 675 50.31 -97.51 -30.40
N SER A 676 50.78 -97.39 -29.17
CA SER A 676 50.37 -98.30 -28.08
C SER A 676 48.88 -98.11 -27.78
N ASN A 677 48.13 -99.22 -27.73
CA ASN A 677 46.66 -99.28 -27.65
C ASN A 677 45.90 -98.61 -28.82
N ALA A 678 46.57 -98.31 -29.93
CA ALA A 678 45.93 -97.63 -31.04
C ALA A 678 45.01 -98.56 -31.85
N ILE A 679 43.97 -97.97 -32.45
CA ILE A 679 43.03 -98.64 -33.35
C ILE A 679 43.16 -98.01 -34.74
N ALA A 680 43.45 -98.82 -35.76
CA ALA A 680 43.45 -98.40 -37.16
C ALA A 680 42.46 -99.28 -37.94
N VAL A 681 41.47 -98.68 -38.61
CA VAL A 681 40.47 -99.41 -39.41
C VAL A 681 40.19 -98.65 -40.71
N GLY A 682 40.72 -99.18 -41.82
CA GLY A 682 40.53 -98.62 -43.15
C GLY A 682 41.83 -98.56 -43.95
N GLN A 683 41.68 -98.53 -45.28
CA GLN A 683 42.80 -98.45 -46.21
C GLN A 683 43.67 -97.22 -45.91
N GLY A 684 44.96 -97.44 -45.64
CA GLY A 684 45.92 -96.37 -45.32
C GLY A 684 45.60 -95.57 -44.06
N ALA A 685 44.75 -96.07 -43.15
CA ALA A 685 44.52 -95.45 -41.84
C ALA A 685 45.78 -95.57 -40.98
N SER A 686 46.25 -94.48 -40.37
CA SER A 686 47.45 -94.42 -39.52
C SER A 686 47.11 -93.88 -38.13
N SER A 687 47.30 -94.69 -37.09
CA SER A 687 47.27 -94.26 -35.69
C SER A 687 48.59 -94.60 -35.02
N ASP A 688 49.53 -93.64 -35.10
CA ASP A 688 50.88 -93.69 -34.55
C ASP A 688 50.98 -93.15 -33.11
N ALA A 689 49.97 -92.40 -32.66
CA ALA A 689 49.90 -91.87 -31.29
C ALA A 689 49.27 -92.87 -30.28
N LYS A 690 49.52 -92.66 -28.97
CA LYS A 690 49.09 -93.58 -27.90
C LYS A 690 47.60 -93.44 -27.59
N ASP A 691 46.90 -94.57 -27.45
CA ASP A 691 45.45 -94.66 -27.22
C ASP A 691 44.65 -93.95 -28.34
N ALA A 692 45.22 -93.86 -29.56
CA ALA A 692 44.68 -93.11 -30.68
C ALA A 692 43.80 -93.96 -31.61
N ILE A 693 42.85 -93.31 -32.29
CA ILE A 693 41.84 -93.97 -33.14
C ILE A 693 41.88 -93.35 -34.54
N ALA A 694 42.23 -94.14 -35.55
CA ALA A 694 42.18 -93.78 -36.97
C ALA A 694 41.19 -94.68 -37.71
N MET A 695 40.03 -94.14 -38.11
CA MET A 695 38.96 -94.91 -38.75
C MET A 695 38.48 -94.22 -40.03
N GLY A 696 38.79 -94.80 -41.19
CA GLY A 696 38.49 -94.23 -42.51
C GLY A 696 39.65 -94.34 -43.48
N ASN A 697 39.38 -94.19 -44.78
CA ASN A 697 40.43 -94.19 -45.82
C ASN A 697 41.39 -93.00 -45.60
N GLY A 698 42.68 -93.25 -45.40
CA GLY A 698 43.68 -92.20 -45.19
C GLY A 698 43.49 -91.36 -43.92
N ALA A 699 42.76 -91.85 -42.91
CA ALA A 699 42.64 -91.18 -41.61
C ALA A 699 43.99 -91.20 -40.85
N SER A 700 44.40 -90.08 -40.24
CA SER A 700 45.69 -89.95 -39.56
C SER A 700 45.53 -89.35 -38.15
N ALA A 701 45.83 -90.14 -37.11
CA ALA A 701 45.79 -89.75 -35.71
C ALA A 701 47.19 -89.90 -35.10
N GLY A 702 48.02 -88.86 -35.26
CA GLY A 702 49.46 -88.93 -35.04
C GLY A 702 50.02 -87.86 -34.10
N GLY A 703 51.25 -88.08 -33.63
CA GLY A 703 51.93 -87.20 -32.69
C GLY A 703 52.83 -87.93 -31.70
N ALA A 704 53.96 -87.32 -31.36
CA ALA A 704 55.00 -87.97 -30.55
C ALA A 704 54.55 -88.22 -29.10
N SER A 705 54.52 -89.51 -28.71
CA SER A 705 54.64 -90.00 -27.33
C SER A 705 53.76 -89.33 -26.25
N GLY A 706 52.45 -89.16 -26.51
CA GLY A 706 51.53 -88.60 -25.52
C GLY A 706 50.04 -88.50 -25.89
N PRO A 707 49.64 -88.21 -27.15
CA PRO A 707 48.29 -87.68 -27.40
C PRO A 707 47.28 -88.76 -27.80
N SER A 708 46.13 -88.81 -27.12
CA SER A 708 45.01 -89.71 -27.47
C SER A 708 44.17 -89.12 -28.61
N ASN A 709 44.80 -88.97 -29.78
CA ASN A 709 44.20 -88.32 -30.95
C ASN A 709 43.15 -89.20 -31.62
N ILE A 710 42.09 -88.58 -32.14
CA ILE A 710 40.96 -89.28 -32.77
C ILE A 710 40.76 -88.70 -34.17
N ALA A 711 40.98 -89.50 -35.21
CA ALA A 711 40.71 -89.17 -36.61
C ALA A 711 39.68 -90.15 -37.19
N ILE A 712 38.43 -89.71 -37.33
CA ILE A 712 37.32 -90.55 -37.80
C ILE A 712 36.67 -89.90 -39.02
N GLY A 713 36.88 -90.49 -40.19
CA GLY A 713 36.47 -89.97 -41.49
C GLY A 713 37.57 -90.13 -42.54
N ALA A 714 37.18 -90.19 -43.82
CA ALA A 714 38.16 -90.29 -44.91
C ALA A 714 39.02 -89.01 -44.97
N GLY A 715 40.35 -89.17 -44.96
CA GLY A 715 41.32 -88.07 -44.95
C GLY A 715 41.31 -87.19 -43.69
N ALA A 716 40.66 -87.61 -42.60
CA ALA A 716 40.67 -86.88 -41.34
C ALA A 716 42.09 -86.85 -40.73
N GLN A 717 42.52 -85.70 -40.20
CA GLN A 717 43.85 -85.49 -39.64
C GLN A 717 43.75 -84.88 -38.24
N ALA A 718 44.34 -85.55 -37.26
CA ALA A 718 44.54 -85.07 -35.91
C ALA A 718 46.02 -85.20 -35.53
N LEU A 719 46.82 -84.22 -35.95
CA LEU A 719 48.27 -84.17 -35.75
C LEU A 719 48.68 -83.07 -34.76
N THR A 720 49.40 -83.43 -33.70
CA THR A 720 49.98 -82.48 -32.75
C THR A 720 51.48 -82.31 -33.02
N ALA A 721 51.96 -81.07 -33.11
CA ALA A 721 53.35 -80.75 -33.47
C ALA A 721 54.41 -81.43 -32.60
N THR A 722 55.50 -81.87 -33.24
CA THR A 722 56.64 -82.53 -32.59
C THR A 722 57.65 -81.52 -32.04
N SER A 723 57.77 -81.45 -30.72
CA SER A 723 58.94 -80.88 -30.02
C SER A 723 59.31 -81.81 -28.85
N ALA A 724 60.58 -82.19 -28.75
CA ALA A 724 61.00 -83.24 -27.84
C ALA A 724 61.24 -82.71 -26.42
N GLY A 725 60.48 -83.22 -25.45
CA GLY A 725 60.79 -83.09 -24.03
C GLY A 725 60.11 -81.94 -23.29
N ASP A 726 58.80 -82.02 -23.08
CA ASP A 726 58.29 -82.22 -21.71
C ASP A 726 56.88 -82.87 -21.71
N PHE A 727 56.37 -83.23 -20.53
CA PHE A 727 55.14 -83.98 -20.33
C PHE A 727 53.88 -83.10 -20.50
N GLN A 728 53.30 -83.03 -21.71
CA GLN A 728 52.02 -82.36 -21.96
C GLN A 728 51.04 -83.17 -22.81
N THR A 729 49.77 -83.20 -22.38
CA THR A 729 48.72 -84.07 -22.93
C THR A 729 47.88 -83.37 -23.99
N GLY A 730 48.50 -83.10 -25.14
CA GLY A 730 47.77 -82.71 -26.34
C GLY A 730 46.69 -83.75 -26.68
N ARG A 731 45.49 -83.30 -27.05
CA ARG A 731 44.39 -84.14 -27.53
C ARG A 731 43.64 -83.41 -28.63
N SER A 732 43.88 -83.86 -29.86
CA SER A 732 43.21 -83.36 -31.06
C SER A 732 42.19 -84.38 -31.58
N ILE A 733 41.01 -83.88 -31.91
CA ILE A 733 39.86 -84.66 -32.37
C ILE A 733 39.46 -84.13 -33.74
N ALA A 734 39.47 -84.97 -34.77
CA ALA A 734 39.06 -84.69 -36.12
C ALA A 734 38.01 -85.72 -36.56
N ILE A 735 36.73 -85.31 -36.54
CA ILE A 735 35.59 -86.18 -36.89
C ILE A 735 34.85 -85.60 -38.09
N GLY A 736 35.00 -86.23 -39.25
CA GLY A 736 34.45 -85.78 -40.53
C GLY A 736 35.39 -86.04 -41.70
N MET A 737 34.86 -86.07 -42.92
CA MET A 737 35.68 -86.18 -44.13
C MET A 737 36.61 -84.97 -44.25
N SER A 738 37.91 -85.21 -44.35
CA SER A 738 38.95 -84.17 -44.39
C SER A 738 38.91 -83.15 -43.24
N ALA A 739 38.37 -83.55 -42.08
CA ALA A 739 38.47 -82.77 -40.84
C ALA A 739 39.95 -82.62 -40.44
N ASN A 740 40.39 -81.42 -40.08
CA ASN A 740 41.79 -81.09 -39.83
C ASN A 740 41.97 -80.39 -38.48
N ALA A 741 42.39 -81.16 -37.47
CA ALA A 741 42.68 -80.70 -36.11
C ALA A 741 44.19 -80.49 -35.85
N ASN A 742 44.96 -80.12 -36.88
CA ASN A 742 46.41 -80.07 -36.77
C ASN A 742 46.88 -78.84 -35.96
N SER A 743 47.41 -79.06 -34.76
CA SER A 743 47.89 -77.99 -33.88
C SER A 743 49.40 -77.76 -34.04
N ALA A 744 49.79 -76.53 -34.39
CA ALA A 744 51.18 -76.12 -34.61
C ALA A 744 52.05 -76.06 -33.33
N ALA A 745 51.43 -76.12 -32.15
CA ALA A 745 52.08 -76.21 -30.84
C ALA A 745 51.22 -77.05 -29.87
N TYR A 746 51.43 -76.95 -28.55
CA TYR A 746 50.83 -77.80 -27.49
C TYR A 746 49.30 -77.58 -27.23
N GLY A 747 48.51 -77.33 -28.27
CA GLY A 747 47.06 -77.08 -28.19
C GLY A 747 46.17 -78.30 -28.35
N ASN A 748 44.96 -78.22 -27.81
CA ASN A 748 43.91 -79.24 -27.91
C ASN A 748 42.85 -78.85 -28.94
N ASN A 749 42.98 -79.28 -30.19
CA ASN A 749 42.08 -78.86 -31.27
C ASN A 749 40.89 -79.81 -31.43
N THR A 750 39.66 -79.29 -31.32
CA THR A 750 38.43 -80.08 -31.46
C THR A 750 37.73 -79.70 -32.75
N VAL A 751 37.67 -80.62 -33.70
CA VAL A 751 37.22 -80.39 -35.07
C VAL A 751 36.18 -81.44 -35.47
N ILE A 752 34.94 -80.99 -35.70
CA ILE A 752 33.79 -81.86 -35.97
C ILE A 752 32.99 -81.30 -37.14
N GLY A 753 33.12 -81.92 -38.31
CA GLY A 753 32.50 -81.49 -39.57
C GLY A 753 33.35 -81.86 -40.78
N ALA A 754 32.73 -81.97 -41.96
CA ALA A 754 33.48 -82.17 -43.20
C ALA A 754 34.26 -80.89 -43.56
N VAL A 755 35.54 -81.04 -43.93
CA VAL A 755 36.48 -79.95 -44.27
C VAL A 755 36.71 -78.92 -43.13
N ALA A 756 36.14 -79.16 -41.95
CA ALA A 756 36.37 -78.33 -40.77
C ALA A 756 37.85 -78.29 -40.42
N THR A 757 38.38 -77.14 -40.01
CA THR A 757 39.82 -76.92 -39.80
C THR A 757 40.09 -76.07 -38.56
N ALA A 758 40.92 -76.55 -37.65
CA ALA A 758 41.53 -75.75 -36.58
C ALA A 758 43.05 -75.89 -36.65
N SER A 759 43.73 -74.82 -37.07
CA SER A 759 45.19 -74.77 -37.25
C SER A 759 45.93 -74.03 -36.12
N GLY A 760 45.20 -73.29 -35.30
CA GLY A 760 45.71 -72.59 -34.11
C GLY A 760 46.04 -73.51 -32.94
N MET A 761 46.43 -72.95 -31.80
CA MET A 761 46.39 -73.66 -30.52
C MET A 761 44.97 -73.62 -29.92
N ASN A 762 44.51 -74.74 -29.38
CA ASN A 762 43.26 -74.84 -28.60
C ASN A 762 42.01 -74.40 -29.39
N GLY A 763 42.00 -74.66 -30.70
CA GLY A 763 40.92 -74.24 -31.59
C GLY A 763 39.73 -75.21 -31.57
N VAL A 764 38.52 -74.67 -31.49
CA VAL A 764 37.27 -75.45 -31.57
C VAL A 764 36.52 -75.11 -32.86
N ALA A 765 36.50 -76.02 -33.84
CA ALA A 765 35.84 -75.85 -35.14
C ALA A 765 34.72 -76.90 -35.30
N ILE A 766 33.45 -76.50 -35.13
CA ILE A 766 32.30 -77.41 -35.16
C ILE A 766 31.29 -76.94 -36.22
N GLY A 767 31.18 -77.70 -37.31
CA GLY A 767 30.37 -77.38 -38.49
C GLY A 767 31.13 -77.65 -39.79
N VAL A 768 30.41 -77.91 -40.89
CA VAL A 768 31.01 -78.10 -42.22
C VAL A 768 31.76 -76.83 -42.64
N ASP A 769 33.01 -76.98 -43.09
CA ASP A 769 33.91 -75.87 -43.44
C ASP A 769 34.05 -74.79 -42.33
N SER A 770 33.82 -75.14 -41.06
CA SER A 770 34.14 -74.28 -39.92
C SER A 770 35.66 -74.15 -39.76
N ARG A 771 36.14 -72.95 -39.41
CA ARG A 771 37.56 -72.58 -39.45
C ARG A 771 38.00 -71.85 -38.20
N VAL A 772 39.05 -72.36 -37.54
CA VAL A 772 39.82 -71.62 -36.53
C VAL A 772 41.25 -71.45 -37.03
N SER A 773 41.58 -70.23 -37.48
CA SER A 773 42.93 -69.84 -37.91
C SER A 773 43.62 -68.87 -36.94
N ALA A 774 42.97 -68.54 -35.83
CA ALA A 774 43.52 -67.75 -34.73
C ALA A 774 44.76 -68.42 -34.10
N ASP A 775 45.77 -67.67 -33.64
CA ASP A 775 47.00 -68.26 -33.08
C ASP A 775 46.73 -69.10 -31.82
N ASN A 776 45.77 -68.66 -30.98
CA ASN A 776 45.37 -69.36 -29.76
C ASN A 776 43.89 -69.11 -29.41
N GLY A 777 43.20 -70.14 -28.91
CA GLY A 777 41.93 -70.05 -28.20
C GLY A 777 40.74 -69.57 -29.04
N GLY A 778 40.77 -69.75 -30.35
CA GLY A 778 39.65 -69.39 -31.24
C GLY A 778 38.52 -70.44 -31.23
N VAL A 779 37.28 -69.98 -31.29
CA VAL A 779 36.08 -70.83 -31.32
C VAL A 779 35.24 -70.49 -32.55
N ALA A 780 34.94 -71.48 -33.39
CA ALA A 780 34.09 -71.37 -34.57
C ALA A 780 33.03 -72.48 -34.55
N ILE A 781 31.78 -72.14 -34.25
CA ILE A 781 30.67 -73.09 -34.11
C ILE A 781 29.54 -72.68 -35.05
N GLY A 782 29.38 -73.45 -36.12
CA GLY A 782 28.48 -73.20 -37.24
C GLY A 782 29.11 -73.61 -38.57
N GLU A 783 28.29 -74.00 -39.55
CA GLU A 783 28.74 -74.19 -40.92
C GLU A 783 29.30 -72.87 -41.49
N HIS A 784 30.47 -72.92 -42.14
CA HIS A 784 31.27 -71.76 -42.56
C HIS A 784 31.59 -70.72 -41.44
N ALA A 785 31.48 -71.06 -40.16
CA ALA A 785 31.92 -70.16 -39.08
C ALA A 785 33.45 -70.01 -39.08
N ASN A 786 33.95 -68.80 -38.86
CA ASN A 786 35.37 -68.46 -38.99
C ASN A 786 35.88 -67.63 -37.80
N SER A 787 36.82 -68.17 -37.02
CA SER A 787 37.54 -67.49 -35.95
C SER A 787 39.01 -67.32 -36.34
N SER A 788 39.39 -66.09 -36.68
CA SER A 788 40.76 -65.77 -37.13
C SER A 788 41.49 -64.80 -36.20
N GLY A 789 40.80 -64.17 -35.24
CA GLY A 789 41.43 -63.38 -34.18
C GLY A 789 41.79 -64.24 -32.96
N SER A 790 42.92 -63.96 -32.31
CA SER A 790 43.33 -64.68 -31.10
C SER A 790 42.32 -64.43 -29.96
N PHE A 791 41.87 -65.52 -29.32
CA PHE A 791 40.74 -65.55 -28.38
C PHE A 791 39.44 -64.93 -28.95
N SER A 792 39.11 -65.18 -30.22
CA SER A 792 37.86 -64.71 -30.85
C SER A 792 36.84 -65.83 -31.03
N GLU A 793 35.56 -65.49 -30.90
CA GLU A 793 34.44 -66.44 -30.87
C GLU A 793 33.45 -66.16 -32.00
N ALA A 794 33.23 -67.12 -32.89
CA ALA A 794 32.27 -67.05 -33.99
C ALA A 794 31.19 -68.13 -33.80
N LEU A 795 29.96 -67.71 -33.50
CA LEU A 795 28.86 -68.60 -33.11
C LEU A 795 27.63 -68.39 -34.01
N GLY A 796 27.52 -69.20 -35.07
CA GLY A 796 26.43 -69.21 -36.04
C GLY A 796 26.89 -69.52 -37.46
N TYR A 797 25.95 -69.93 -38.34
CA TYR A 797 26.22 -70.15 -39.77
C TYR A 797 26.86 -68.92 -40.40
N GLY A 798 28.06 -69.04 -40.97
CA GLY A 798 28.81 -67.94 -41.60
C GLY A 798 29.25 -66.81 -40.66
N ALA A 799 29.22 -67.00 -39.33
CA ALA A 799 29.72 -66.00 -38.38
C ALA A 799 31.25 -65.84 -38.54
N THR A 800 31.77 -64.61 -38.53
CA THR A 800 33.20 -64.33 -38.68
C THR A 800 33.73 -63.42 -37.57
N ALA A 801 34.59 -63.96 -36.71
CA ALA A 801 35.29 -63.23 -35.66
C ALA A 801 36.74 -63.00 -36.08
N SER A 802 37.03 -61.82 -36.61
CA SER A 802 38.30 -61.49 -37.30
C SER A 802 39.31 -60.70 -36.48
N THR A 803 38.89 -60.12 -35.34
CA THR A 803 39.76 -59.34 -34.45
C THR A 803 40.00 -60.04 -33.12
N ASN A 804 41.15 -59.80 -32.48
CA ASN A 804 41.49 -60.41 -31.19
C ASN A 804 40.44 -60.08 -30.12
N ASN A 805 40.15 -61.04 -29.23
CA ASN A 805 39.19 -60.90 -28.12
C ASN A 805 37.78 -60.44 -28.55
N SER A 806 37.37 -60.68 -29.81
CA SER A 806 36.08 -60.26 -30.35
C SER A 806 35.08 -61.41 -30.51
N VAL A 807 33.79 -61.11 -30.42
CA VAL A 807 32.71 -62.10 -30.48
C VAL A 807 31.76 -61.77 -31.63
N ALA A 808 31.61 -62.70 -32.58
CA ALA A 808 30.59 -62.67 -33.64
C ALA A 808 29.45 -63.62 -33.25
N LEU A 809 28.36 -63.06 -32.74
CA LEU A 809 27.22 -63.80 -32.22
C LEU A 809 26.04 -63.79 -33.21
N GLY A 810 25.62 -64.97 -33.66
CA GLY A 810 24.55 -65.15 -34.65
C GLY A 810 25.06 -65.36 -36.08
N SER A 811 24.19 -65.91 -36.94
CA SER A 811 24.54 -66.21 -38.33
C SER A 811 24.93 -64.95 -39.11
N PHE A 812 25.96 -65.05 -39.96
CA PHE A 812 26.55 -63.96 -40.74
C PHE A 812 27.01 -62.73 -39.91
N SER A 813 27.12 -62.84 -38.58
CA SER A 813 27.65 -61.76 -37.76
C SER A 813 29.15 -61.60 -38.02
N THR A 814 29.63 -60.36 -38.13
CA THR A 814 31.04 -60.06 -38.46
C THR A 814 31.65 -59.07 -37.48
N THR A 815 32.81 -59.35 -36.88
CA THR A 815 33.51 -58.37 -36.03
C THR A 815 34.45 -57.47 -36.85
N GLY A 816 34.19 -56.16 -36.78
CA GLY A 816 35.03 -55.13 -37.38
C GLY A 816 36.13 -54.62 -36.45
N ALA A 817 36.95 -53.70 -36.96
CA ALA A 817 37.88 -52.93 -36.13
C ALA A 817 37.13 -52.03 -35.14
N VAL A 818 37.69 -51.87 -33.93
CA VAL A 818 37.07 -51.06 -32.87
C VAL A 818 37.02 -49.59 -33.29
N THR A 819 35.80 -49.02 -33.34
CA THR A 819 35.55 -47.63 -33.72
C THR A 819 35.21 -46.80 -32.47
N ASN A 820 36.22 -46.12 -31.91
CA ASN A 820 36.07 -45.33 -30.69
C ASN A 820 35.29 -44.02 -30.95
N THR A 821 34.08 -43.93 -30.40
CA THR A 821 33.25 -42.71 -30.47
C THR A 821 33.46 -41.89 -29.21
N THR A 822 34.11 -40.73 -29.32
CA THR A 822 34.49 -39.87 -28.18
C THR A 822 33.39 -38.92 -27.72
N GLY A 823 32.34 -38.71 -28.51
CA GLY A 823 31.28 -37.73 -28.22
C GLY A 823 30.35 -37.46 -29.41
N ALA A 824 29.43 -36.51 -29.22
CA ALA A 824 28.50 -36.02 -30.24
C ALA A 824 28.12 -34.55 -30.00
N THR A 825 27.56 -33.87 -31.01
CA THR A 825 27.03 -32.51 -30.88
C THR A 825 25.51 -32.51 -31.04
N ILE A 826 24.80 -32.03 -30.03
CA ILE A 826 23.33 -31.96 -29.98
C ILE A 826 22.93 -30.49 -29.77
N GLY A 827 22.06 -29.96 -30.62
CA GLY A 827 21.62 -28.56 -30.53
C GLY A 827 22.76 -27.52 -30.61
N GLY A 828 23.87 -27.86 -31.28
CA GLY A 828 25.08 -27.02 -31.34
C GLY A 828 26.02 -27.14 -30.12
N LYS A 829 25.65 -27.90 -29.08
CA LYS A 829 26.50 -28.16 -27.91
C LYS A 829 27.19 -29.52 -28.01
N ALA A 830 28.50 -29.57 -27.78
CA ALA A 830 29.28 -30.80 -27.75
C ALA A 830 29.16 -31.54 -26.40
N TYR A 831 29.12 -32.86 -26.47
CA TYR A 831 29.06 -33.80 -25.35
C TYR A 831 30.14 -34.87 -25.52
N THR A 832 30.87 -35.20 -24.46
CA THR A 832 31.88 -36.27 -24.44
C THR A 832 31.29 -37.57 -23.88
N PHE A 833 31.62 -38.71 -24.47
CA PHE A 833 31.17 -40.03 -24.02
C PHE A 833 32.27 -40.77 -23.24
N ALA A 834 31.84 -41.60 -22.29
CA ALA A 834 32.73 -42.49 -21.55
C ALA A 834 33.01 -43.79 -22.34
N GLY A 835 34.02 -44.55 -21.92
CA GLY A 835 34.39 -45.82 -22.59
C GLY A 835 35.07 -45.65 -23.95
N SER A 836 35.53 -44.44 -24.30
CA SER A 836 36.06 -44.05 -25.61
C SER A 836 37.39 -44.69 -26.04
N ASN A 837 37.83 -45.75 -25.34
CA ASN A 837 39.00 -46.57 -25.65
C ASN A 837 38.63 -48.06 -25.45
N ALA A 838 37.76 -48.59 -26.32
CA ALA A 838 37.39 -50.01 -26.26
C ALA A 838 38.53 -50.91 -26.78
N GLY A 839 38.68 -52.11 -26.20
CA GLY A 839 39.76 -53.05 -26.53
C GLY A 839 39.41 -54.10 -27.59
N SER A 840 38.13 -54.46 -27.70
CA SER A 840 37.59 -55.37 -28.71
C SER A 840 36.11 -55.05 -28.96
N THR A 841 35.38 -55.88 -29.71
CA THR A 841 33.96 -55.67 -30.02
C THR A 841 33.14 -56.96 -29.94
N VAL A 842 31.86 -56.83 -29.59
CA VAL A 842 30.84 -57.87 -29.67
C VAL A 842 29.87 -57.47 -30.78
N SER A 843 29.78 -58.30 -31.82
CA SER A 843 28.98 -58.05 -33.01
C SER A 843 27.83 -59.03 -33.11
N VAL A 844 26.60 -58.52 -33.23
CA VAL A 844 25.36 -59.32 -33.36
C VAL A 844 24.81 -59.39 -34.79
N GLY A 845 25.53 -58.84 -35.77
CA GLY A 845 25.18 -58.86 -37.19
C GLY A 845 26.34 -58.44 -38.09
N SER A 846 26.10 -58.37 -39.39
CA SER A 846 26.99 -57.66 -40.32
C SER A 846 26.47 -56.24 -40.55
N ALA A 847 27.30 -55.34 -41.09
CA ALA A 847 26.88 -53.98 -41.39
C ALA A 847 25.74 -53.98 -42.45
N GLY A 848 24.63 -53.31 -42.16
CA GLY A 848 23.39 -53.38 -42.95
C GLY A 848 22.56 -54.66 -42.71
N SER A 849 22.86 -55.43 -41.66
CA SER A 849 22.09 -56.60 -41.17
C SER A 849 22.27 -56.76 -39.66
N GLU A 850 22.22 -55.62 -38.95
CA GLU A 850 22.27 -55.52 -37.50
C GLU A 850 21.06 -56.18 -36.84
N ARG A 851 21.22 -56.69 -35.61
CA ARG A 851 20.15 -57.34 -34.84
C ARG A 851 19.75 -56.54 -33.60
N THR A 852 18.46 -56.56 -33.30
CA THR A 852 17.90 -55.98 -32.07
C THR A 852 18.37 -56.76 -30.84
N VAL A 853 18.96 -56.06 -29.87
CA VAL A 853 19.31 -56.65 -28.56
C VAL A 853 18.13 -56.46 -27.61
N THR A 854 17.39 -57.53 -27.35
CA THR A 854 16.23 -57.53 -26.43
C THR A 854 16.61 -57.95 -25.01
N ASN A 855 15.76 -57.65 -24.02
CA ASN A 855 15.96 -57.98 -22.59
C ASN A 855 17.17 -57.30 -21.93
N VAL A 856 17.62 -56.16 -22.47
CA VAL A 856 18.64 -55.31 -21.85
C VAL A 856 18.06 -54.64 -20.60
N ALA A 857 18.67 -54.89 -19.44
CA ALA A 857 18.33 -54.19 -18.19
C ALA A 857 18.67 -52.69 -18.27
N ALA A 858 18.13 -51.87 -17.37
CA ALA A 858 18.45 -50.44 -17.37
C ALA A 858 19.93 -50.23 -16.99
N GLY A 859 20.73 -49.70 -17.92
CA GLY A 859 22.13 -49.34 -17.68
C GLY A 859 22.24 -48.15 -16.71
N ARG A 860 23.41 -47.93 -16.10
CA ARG A 860 23.64 -46.75 -15.24
C ARG A 860 23.62 -45.47 -16.10
N VAL A 861 22.92 -44.44 -15.64
CA VAL A 861 22.91 -43.12 -16.30
C VAL A 861 23.84 -42.19 -15.52
N SER A 862 25.10 -42.12 -15.95
CA SER A 862 26.14 -41.28 -15.34
C SER A 862 27.17 -40.85 -16.38
N SER A 863 27.91 -39.77 -16.11
CA SER A 863 28.94 -39.22 -17.00
C SER A 863 30.15 -40.14 -17.25
N ASN A 864 30.22 -41.28 -16.56
CA ASN A 864 31.24 -42.31 -16.67
C ASN A 864 30.68 -43.71 -17.05
N SER A 865 29.39 -43.81 -17.42
CA SER A 865 28.77 -45.08 -17.74
C SER A 865 29.18 -45.62 -19.11
N THR A 866 29.40 -46.93 -19.18
CA THR A 866 29.65 -47.69 -20.43
C THR A 866 28.59 -48.77 -20.64
N ASP A 867 27.47 -48.68 -19.94
CA ASP A 867 26.37 -49.66 -20.02
C ASP A 867 25.49 -49.38 -21.26
N ALA A 868 24.94 -50.43 -21.86
CA ALA A 868 23.90 -50.27 -22.88
C ALA A 868 22.63 -49.69 -22.25
N VAL A 869 22.21 -48.50 -22.70
CA VAL A 869 20.92 -47.92 -22.30
C VAL A 869 19.78 -48.63 -23.03
N ASN A 870 18.70 -48.92 -22.32
CA ASN A 870 17.53 -49.58 -22.90
C ASN A 870 16.40 -48.59 -23.26
N GLY A 871 15.37 -49.09 -23.95
CA GLY A 871 14.27 -48.27 -24.43
C GLY A 871 13.47 -47.54 -23.34
N SER A 872 13.34 -48.09 -22.12
CA SER A 872 12.59 -47.43 -21.05
C SER A 872 13.35 -46.24 -20.44
N GLN A 873 14.69 -46.23 -20.53
CA GLN A 873 15.51 -45.10 -20.12
C GLN A 873 15.46 -43.95 -21.13
N LEU A 874 15.47 -44.28 -22.43
CA LEU A 874 15.26 -43.30 -23.48
C LEU A 874 13.84 -42.69 -23.38
N TYR A 875 12.82 -43.53 -23.20
CA TYR A 875 11.44 -43.09 -22.97
C TYR A 875 11.28 -42.22 -21.71
N ALA A 876 12.00 -42.52 -20.62
CA ALA A 876 11.98 -41.69 -19.41
C ALA A 876 12.60 -40.29 -19.65
N ALA A 877 13.58 -40.16 -20.56
CA ALA A 877 14.11 -38.86 -20.99
C ALA A 877 13.15 -38.14 -21.95
N ASP A 878 12.50 -38.87 -22.85
CA ASP A 878 11.50 -38.36 -23.81
C ASP A 878 10.28 -37.76 -23.08
N GLN A 879 9.72 -38.51 -22.11
CA GLN A 879 8.65 -38.05 -21.21
C GLN A 879 9.01 -36.77 -20.44
N ALA A 880 10.31 -36.53 -20.14
CA ALA A 880 10.75 -35.30 -19.51
C ALA A 880 10.83 -34.13 -20.51
N ILE A 881 11.09 -34.39 -21.79
CA ILE A 881 11.04 -33.39 -22.87
C ILE A 881 9.58 -33.00 -23.18
N ASP A 882 8.66 -33.96 -23.17
CA ASP A 882 7.22 -33.70 -23.27
C ASP A 882 6.70 -32.87 -22.09
N GLN A 883 7.11 -33.16 -20.86
CA GLN A 883 6.76 -32.32 -19.70
C GLN A 883 7.27 -30.88 -19.87
N ASN A 884 8.52 -30.68 -20.28
CA ASN A 884 9.05 -29.34 -20.58
C ASN A 884 8.23 -28.63 -21.68
N THR A 885 7.74 -29.37 -22.68
CA THR A 885 6.90 -28.83 -23.77
C THR A 885 5.51 -28.43 -23.27
N ALA A 886 4.93 -29.21 -22.34
CA ALA A 886 3.70 -28.85 -21.64
C ALA A 886 3.89 -27.61 -20.75
N ASP A 887 4.99 -27.51 -20.02
CA ASP A 887 5.31 -26.37 -19.15
C ASP A 887 5.50 -25.07 -19.95
N ILE A 888 6.19 -25.13 -21.09
CA ILE A 888 6.28 -24.01 -22.04
C ILE A 888 4.90 -23.61 -22.56
N SER A 889 4.04 -24.58 -22.89
CA SER A 889 2.67 -24.32 -23.35
C SER A 889 1.81 -23.67 -22.26
N ASN A 890 1.98 -24.08 -21.00
CA ASN A 890 1.32 -23.48 -19.83
C ASN A 890 1.81 -22.04 -19.57
N ALA A 891 3.10 -21.76 -19.78
CA ALA A 891 3.64 -20.39 -19.72
C ALA A 891 3.05 -19.50 -20.82
N VAL A 892 2.94 -20.00 -22.06
CA VAL A 892 2.29 -19.28 -23.17
C VAL A 892 0.80 -19.02 -22.88
N ASN A 893 0.07 -20.00 -22.35
CA ASN A 893 -1.33 -19.84 -21.94
C ASN A 893 -1.49 -18.82 -20.80
N SER A 894 -0.54 -18.77 -19.87
CA SER A 894 -0.51 -17.77 -18.79
C SER A 894 -0.30 -16.36 -19.34
N ILE A 895 0.63 -16.18 -20.29
CA ILE A 895 0.86 -14.91 -21.00
C ILE A 895 -0.40 -14.48 -21.78
N ASN A 896 -1.01 -15.38 -22.54
CA ASN A 896 -2.25 -15.12 -23.27
C ASN A 896 -3.40 -14.71 -22.33
N THR A 897 -3.48 -15.33 -21.15
CA THR A 897 -4.47 -14.97 -20.13
C THR A 897 -4.23 -13.55 -19.59
N ILE A 898 -2.97 -13.21 -19.25
CA ILE A 898 -2.60 -11.85 -18.81
C ILE A 898 -2.98 -10.80 -19.86
N VAL A 899 -2.76 -11.08 -21.15
CA VAL A 899 -3.15 -10.20 -22.26
C VAL A 899 -4.67 -10.09 -22.41
N ALA A 900 -5.40 -11.20 -22.28
CA ALA A 900 -6.85 -11.24 -22.49
C ALA A 900 -7.68 -10.69 -21.31
N THR A 901 -7.22 -10.83 -20.07
CA THR A 901 -7.99 -10.45 -18.87
C THR A 901 -7.38 -9.30 -18.08
N GLY A 902 -6.11 -8.93 -18.33
CA GLY A 902 -5.33 -8.11 -17.40
C GLY A 902 -4.89 -8.88 -16.16
N THR A 903 -4.18 -8.20 -15.25
CA THR A 903 -3.68 -8.78 -13.98
C THR A 903 -4.64 -8.45 -12.83
N LYS A 904 -4.63 -9.22 -11.73
CA LYS A 904 -5.61 -9.12 -10.61
C LYS A 904 -5.74 -7.73 -9.94
N TYR A 905 -4.83 -6.80 -10.23
CA TYR A 905 -4.89 -5.39 -9.78
C TYR A 905 -5.05 -4.37 -10.93
N PHE A 906 -4.86 -4.77 -12.18
CA PHE A 906 -4.93 -3.91 -13.37
C PHE A 906 -5.78 -4.59 -14.46
N HIS A 907 -7.10 -4.39 -14.37
CA HIS A 907 -8.08 -4.85 -15.35
C HIS A 907 -8.61 -3.67 -16.16
N ALA A 908 -8.26 -3.58 -17.45
CA ALA A 908 -8.70 -2.51 -18.35
C ALA A 908 -9.68 -3.07 -19.41
N ASN A 909 -10.96 -3.14 -19.07
CA ASN A 909 -12.01 -3.57 -20.02
C ASN A 909 -12.28 -2.45 -21.05
N SER A 910 -11.59 -2.49 -22.18
CA SER A 910 -11.69 -1.49 -23.26
C SER A 910 -11.31 -2.07 -24.62
N THR A 911 -11.96 -1.58 -25.67
CA THR A 911 -11.60 -1.83 -27.08
C THR A 911 -10.92 -0.63 -27.75
N GLY A 912 -10.73 0.47 -27.01
CA GLY A 912 -9.98 1.64 -27.48
C GLY A 912 -8.47 1.37 -27.56
N ALA A 913 -7.74 2.21 -28.30
CA ALA A 913 -6.30 2.10 -28.46
C ALA A 913 -5.55 2.11 -27.11
N ASP A 914 -4.38 1.48 -27.08
CA ASP A 914 -3.54 1.28 -25.89
C ASP A 914 -3.07 2.61 -25.26
N SER A 915 -2.52 2.54 -24.05
CA SER A 915 -1.91 3.69 -23.39
C SER A 915 -0.53 4.02 -24.00
N THR A 916 -0.13 5.28 -23.94
CA THR A 916 1.15 5.76 -24.49
C THR A 916 1.94 6.46 -23.40
N ALA A 917 2.95 5.77 -22.85
CA ALA A 917 3.94 6.34 -21.93
C ALA A 917 5.26 6.57 -22.70
N SER A 918 5.37 7.70 -23.38
CA SER A 918 6.56 8.04 -24.19
C SER A 918 7.64 8.80 -23.40
N GLY A 919 7.28 9.38 -22.25
CA GLY A 919 8.23 10.03 -21.35
C GLY A 919 9.07 9.03 -20.54
N PHE A 920 10.31 9.40 -20.22
CA PHE A 920 11.17 8.62 -19.33
C PHE A 920 10.52 8.47 -17.94
N GLU A 921 10.48 7.25 -17.40
CA GLU A 921 9.78 6.90 -16.14
C GLU A 921 8.28 7.29 -16.10
N ALA A 922 7.62 7.52 -17.25
CA ALA A 922 6.19 7.86 -17.29
C ALA A 922 5.26 6.65 -17.07
N ILE A 923 4.05 6.93 -16.57
CA ILE A 923 3.01 5.95 -16.29
C ILE A 923 1.73 6.35 -17.04
N ALA A 924 1.25 5.47 -17.92
CA ALA A 924 -0.03 5.64 -18.62
C ALA A 924 -0.91 4.40 -18.41
N ILE A 925 -2.10 4.57 -17.83
CA ILE A 925 -3.00 3.47 -17.43
C ILE A 925 -4.43 3.78 -17.90
N GLY A 926 -4.99 2.89 -18.73
CA GLY A 926 -6.30 3.05 -19.36
C GLY A 926 -6.19 3.41 -20.84
N SER A 927 -7.21 3.06 -21.62
CA SER A 927 -7.16 3.19 -23.09
C SER A 927 -7.04 4.65 -23.52
N SER A 928 -6.10 4.90 -24.43
CA SER A 928 -5.70 6.22 -24.93
C SER A 928 -5.22 7.20 -23.85
N ALA A 929 -4.87 6.71 -22.65
CA ALA A 929 -4.14 7.50 -21.67
C ALA A 929 -2.76 7.86 -22.22
N THR A 930 -2.38 9.13 -22.15
CA THR A 930 -1.21 9.67 -22.84
C THR A 930 -0.31 10.43 -21.88
N ALA A 931 0.94 9.97 -21.76
CA ALA A 931 1.98 10.52 -20.88
C ALA A 931 3.24 10.86 -21.68
N LEU A 932 3.31 12.13 -22.12
CA LEU A 932 4.34 12.63 -23.03
C LEU A 932 5.62 13.04 -22.30
N GLY A 933 5.48 13.77 -21.20
CA GLY A 933 6.58 14.21 -20.34
C GLY A 933 7.09 13.11 -19.39
N GLY A 934 8.29 13.33 -18.85
CA GLY A 934 8.94 12.38 -17.94
C GLY A 934 8.34 12.35 -16.53
N ASN A 935 8.16 11.14 -16.00
CA ASN A 935 7.38 10.83 -14.78
C ASN A 935 5.99 11.44 -14.75
N ASN A 936 5.41 11.65 -15.93
CA ASN A 936 4.00 11.97 -16.02
C ASN A 936 3.18 10.76 -15.58
N VAL A 937 2.01 11.01 -15.00
CA VAL A 937 1.12 9.96 -14.52
C VAL A 937 -0.28 10.23 -15.06
N ALA A 938 -0.65 9.51 -16.12
CA ALA A 938 -1.95 9.57 -16.77
C ALA A 938 -2.77 8.32 -16.45
N ILE A 939 -3.83 8.44 -15.64
CA ILE A 939 -4.65 7.31 -15.18
C ILE A 939 -6.12 7.58 -15.49
N GLY A 940 -6.66 6.88 -16.51
CA GLY A 940 -8.05 6.98 -16.95
C GLY A 940 -8.18 7.08 -18.47
N TYR A 941 -9.38 6.77 -18.98
CA TYR A 941 -9.70 6.92 -20.41
C TYR A 941 -9.38 8.34 -20.92
N GLN A 942 -8.51 8.46 -21.92
CA GLN A 942 -8.04 9.75 -22.46
C GLN A 942 -7.42 10.72 -21.42
N ALA A 943 -6.96 10.23 -20.27
CA ALA A 943 -6.16 11.04 -19.35
C ALA A 943 -4.89 11.52 -20.06
N THR A 944 -4.61 12.82 -20.05
CA THR A 944 -3.55 13.43 -20.87
C THR A 944 -2.61 14.28 -20.03
N THR A 945 -1.31 14.06 -20.18
CA THR A 945 -0.24 14.73 -19.44
C THR A 945 0.90 15.13 -20.38
N SER A 946 1.30 16.41 -20.40
CA SER A 946 2.12 16.95 -21.51
C SER A 946 3.57 17.29 -21.15
N VAL A 947 3.80 17.90 -19.99
CA VAL A 947 5.12 18.34 -19.51
C VAL A 947 5.52 17.52 -18.29
N ASN A 948 6.82 17.40 -18.02
CA ASN A 948 7.38 16.54 -16.97
C ASN A 948 6.63 16.69 -15.63
N GLY A 949 6.33 15.57 -14.98
CA GLY A 949 5.64 15.52 -13.69
C GLY A 949 4.15 15.85 -13.71
N ASP A 950 3.55 16.11 -14.87
CA ASP A 950 2.10 16.34 -14.95
C ASP A 950 1.34 15.08 -14.47
N LEU A 951 0.34 15.31 -13.61
CA LEU A 951 -0.48 14.28 -12.96
C LEU A 951 -1.94 14.43 -13.40
N ALA A 952 -2.46 13.49 -14.19
CA ALA A 952 -3.86 13.43 -14.60
C ALA A 952 -4.52 12.12 -14.12
N ILE A 953 -5.47 12.21 -13.19
CA ILE A 953 -6.24 11.05 -12.71
C ILE A 953 -7.73 11.29 -12.94
N GLY A 954 -8.34 10.49 -13.83
CA GLY A 954 -9.75 10.54 -14.19
C GLY A 954 -9.95 10.51 -15.71
N GLY A 955 -11.14 10.08 -16.15
CA GLY A 955 -11.50 10.12 -17.57
C GLY A 955 -11.43 11.56 -18.11
N MET A 956 -10.73 11.75 -19.24
CA MET A 956 -10.50 13.04 -19.89
C MET A 956 -9.84 14.11 -18.98
N ALA A 957 -9.19 13.69 -17.89
CA ALA A 957 -8.39 14.59 -17.05
C ALA A 957 -7.17 15.10 -17.84
N GLN A 958 -6.90 16.40 -17.77
CA GLN A 958 -5.86 17.07 -18.57
C GLN A 958 -4.96 17.90 -17.66
N ALA A 959 -3.68 17.53 -17.58
CA ALA A 959 -2.62 18.34 -16.99
C ALA A 959 -1.62 18.70 -18.10
N THR A 960 -1.52 19.98 -18.45
CA THR A 960 -0.82 20.42 -19.68
C THR A 960 -0.04 21.71 -19.45
N GLY A 961 0.69 21.79 -18.33
CA GLY A 961 1.32 23.02 -17.85
C GLY A 961 2.45 23.52 -18.75
N SER A 962 2.32 24.72 -19.32
CA SER A 962 3.34 25.26 -20.22
C SER A 962 4.57 25.82 -19.46
N GLY A 963 5.70 25.12 -19.52
CA GLY A 963 7.01 25.68 -19.14
C GLY A 963 7.42 25.53 -17.67
N GLY A 964 6.91 24.53 -16.96
CA GLY A 964 7.40 24.17 -15.63
C GLY A 964 6.63 23.00 -15.03
N ASP A 965 7.37 22.03 -14.48
CA ASP A 965 6.87 20.71 -14.09
C ASP A 965 5.69 20.72 -13.10
N GLY A 966 4.79 19.74 -13.22
CA GLY A 966 3.85 19.37 -12.15
C GLY A 966 2.51 20.10 -12.11
N ALA A 967 1.78 20.21 -13.24
CA ALA A 967 0.35 20.48 -13.18
C ALA A 967 -0.42 19.25 -12.65
N THR A 968 -1.48 19.44 -11.87
CA THR A 968 -2.25 18.34 -11.25
C THR A 968 -3.74 18.46 -11.55
N ALA A 969 -4.29 17.50 -12.29
CA ALA A 969 -5.70 17.37 -12.62
C ALA A 969 -6.27 16.04 -12.06
N VAL A 970 -7.18 16.11 -11.09
CA VAL A 970 -7.75 14.93 -10.43
C VAL A 970 -9.28 15.02 -10.41
N GLY A 971 -9.92 14.18 -11.20
CA GLY A 971 -11.37 14.13 -11.44
C GLY A 971 -11.70 14.02 -12.93
N VAL A 972 -12.85 13.44 -13.27
CA VAL A 972 -13.34 13.40 -14.66
C VAL A 972 -13.50 14.82 -15.20
N ASN A 973 -12.97 15.11 -16.39
CA ASN A 973 -12.90 16.46 -16.97
C ASN A 973 -12.21 17.52 -16.07
N ALA A 974 -11.32 17.13 -15.14
CA ALA A 974 -10.46 18.09 -14.45
C ALA A 974 -9.40 18.64 -15.42
N SER A 975 -9.14 19.94 -15.39
CA SER A 975 -8.27 20.63 -16.37
C SER A 975 -7.31 21.61 -15.68
N ALA A 976 -6.02 21.26 -15.65
CA ALA A 976 -4.93 22.03 -15.07
C ALA A 976 -3.94 22.45 -16.16
N ASN A 977 -4.14 23.67 -16.70
CA ASN A 977 -3.46 24.14 -17.91
C ASN A 977 -2.25 25.04 -17.59
N GLY A 978 -2.16 25.55 -16.36
CA GLY A 978 -1.04 26.34 -15.89
C GLY A 978 0.02 25.51 -15.17
N SER A 979 1.28 25.91 -15.27
CA SER A 979 2.43 25.33 -14.56
C SER A 979 2.20 25.40 -13.04
N PHE A 980 2.49 24.32 -12.32
CA PHE A 980 2.16 24.16 -10.89
C PHE A 980 0.69 24.44 -10.50
N SER A 981 -0.26 24.37 -11.44
CA SER A 981 -1.69 24.58 -11.16
C SER A 981 -2.38 23.28 -10.71
N SER A 982 -3.48 23.40 -9.97
CA SER A 982 -4.17 22.27 -9.35
C SER A 982 -5.69 22.34 -9.55
N ALA A 983 -6.24 21.36 -10.26
CA ALA A 983 -7.67 21.15 -10.48
C ALA A 983 -8.10 19.83 -9.82
N LEU A 984 -8.78 19.92 -8.66
CA LEU A 984 -9.23 18.77 -7.87
C LEU A 984 -10.78 18.74 -7.77
N GLY A 985 -11.42 17.91 -8.58
CA GLY A 985 -12.87 17.74 -8.67
C GLY A 985 -13.36 17.55 -10.11
N ASN A 986 -14.52 16.93 -10.28
CA ASN A 986 -15.17 16.80 -11.60
C ASN A 986 -15.45 18.17 -12.22
N HIS A 987 -15.05 18.38 -13.47
CA HIS A 987 -15.11 19.67 -14.17
C HIS A 987 -14.43 20.84 -13.42
N SER A 988 -13.46 20.56 -12.54
CA SER A 988 -12.64 21.61 -11.92
C SER A 988 -11.61 22.15 -12.93
N ARG A 989 -11.31 23.45 -12.87
CA ARG A 989 -10.46 24.13 -13.85
C ARG A 989 -9.48 25.11 -13.19
N SER A 990 -8.19 24.92 -13.42
CA SER A 990 -7.13 25.88 -13.10
C SER A 990 -6.48 26.39 -14.38
N GLY A 991 -6.52 27.71 -14.59
CA GLY A 991 -6.17 28.34 -15.86
C GLY A 991 -4.70 28.75 -15.96
N ASN A 992 -4.19 29.45 -14.95
CA ASN A 992 -2.88 30.09 -14.95
C ASN A 992 -1.89 29.41 -14.00
N ILE A 993 -0.65 29.89 -14.01
CA ILE A 993 0.42 29.45 -13.11
C ILE A 993 -0.06 29.50 -11.65
N GLY A 994 -0.01 28.34 -10.98
CA GLY A 994 -0.37 28.21 -9.58
C GLY A 994 -1.84 28.36 -9.18
N ASP A 995 -2.75 28.50 -10.15
CA ASP A 995 -4.18 28.54 -9.85
C ASP A 995 -4.64 27.23 -9.16
N THR A 996 -5.49 27.36 -8.15
CA THR A 996 -5.96 26.23 -7.32
C THR A 996 -7.48 26.17 -7.28
N ALA A 997 -8.05 25.20 -7.99
CA ALA A 997 -9.47 24.89 -8.01
C ALA A 997 -9.76 23.58 -7.26
N VAL A 998 -10.62 23.62 -6.23
CA VAL A 998 -10.93 22.48 -5.36
C VAL A 998 -12.44 22.39 -5.14
N GLY A 999 -13.06 21.38 -5.74
CA GLY A 999 -14.50 21.15 -5.74
C GLY A 999 -15.04 20.88 -7.15
N GLY A 1000 -16.18 20.20 -7.24
CA GLY A 1000 -16.87 20.03 -8.53
C GLY A 1000 -17.25 21.38 -9.15
N TYR A 1001 -16.95 21.58 -10.42
CA TYR A 1001 -17.16 22.86 -11.13
C TYR A 1001 -16.47 24.09 -10.49
N ALA A 1002 -15.44 23.89 -9.66
CA ALA A 1002 -14.61 24.99 -9.17
C ALA A 1002 -13.73 25.55 -10.31
N SER A 1003 -13.70 26.87 -10.49
CA SER A 1003 -12.95 27.53 -11.56
C SER A 1003 -12.04 28.61 -10.99
N ALA A 1004 -10.74 28.33 -10.98
CA ALA A 1004 -9.68 29.30 -10.73
C ALA A 1004 -9.17 29.76 -12.10
N THR A 1005 -9.78 30.84 -12.61
CA THR A 1005 -9.63 31.28 -14.00
C THR A 1005 -9.89 32.78 -14.11
N GLY A 1006 -8.83 33.58 -14.29
CA GLY A 1006 -8.92 34.99 -14.68
C GLY A 1006 -7.65 35.43 -15.38
N GLY A 1007 -7.76 36.35 -16.34
CA GLY A 1007 -6.68 36.65 -17.28
C GLY A 1007 -5.56 37.54 -16.75
N GLY A 1008 -4.49 37.62 -17.56
CA GLY A 1008 -3.34 38.53 -17.39
C GLY A 1008 -2.16 37.91 -16.65
N THR A 1009 -0.94 38.33 -17.03
CA THR A 1009 0.32 37.96 -16.34
C THR A 1009 0.33 38.32 -14.85
N THR A 1010 -0.49 39.31 -14.46
CA THR A 1010 -0.72 39.79 -13.10
C THR A 1010 -1.76 38.97 -12.31
N GLY A 1011 -2.37 37.94 -12.91
CA GLY A 1011 -3.53 37.23 -12.37
C GLY A 1011 -3.28 35.85 -11.73
N GLN A 1012 -2.02 35.49 -11.48
CA GLN A 1012 -1.61 34.16 -11.00
C GLN A 1012 -2.11 33.84 -9.59
N PHE A 1013 -2.08 32.55 -9.23
CA PHE A 1013 -2.43 32.02 -7.89
C PHE A 1013 -3.88 32.29 -7.43
N ALA A 1014 -4.86 32.29 -8.33
CA ALA A 1014 -6.27 32.37 -7.96
C ALA A 1014 -6.72 31.11 -7.18
N VAL A 1015 -7.50 31.28 -6.11
CA VAL A 1015 -7.94 30.18 -5.22
C VAL A 1015 -9.46 30.06 -5.21
N ALA A 1016 -9.98 28.98 -5.78
CA ALA A 1016 -11.41 28.63 -5.77
C ALA A 1016 -11.65 27.33 -4.98
N MET A 1017 -12.20 27.42 -3.77
CA MET A 1017 -12.46 26.25 -2.90
C MET A 1017 -13.93 26.11 -2.49
N GLY A 1018 -14.63 25.23 -3.21
CA GLY A 1018 -16.04 24.89 -3.02
C GLY A 1018 -16.68 24.41 -4.34
N TYR A 1019 -17.79 23.68 -4.25
CA TYR A 1019 -18.60 23.38 -5.44
C TYR A 1019 -19.04 24.68 -6.10
N GLY A 1020 -18.81 24.84 -7.42
CA GLY A 1020 -19.15 26.06 -8.15
C GLY A 1020 -18.45 27.33 -7.67
N ALA A 1021 -17.32 27.23 -6.95
CA ALA A 1021 -16.54 28.40 -6.55
C ALA A 1021 -15.83 29.02 -7.76
N LEU A 1022 -15.90 30.35 -7.90
CA LEU A 1022 -15.27 31.10 -8.99
C LEU A 1022 -14.29 32.13 -8.41
N ALA A 1023 -13.03 32.07 -8.86
CA ALA A 1023 -12.00 33.05 -8.51
C ALA A 1023 -11.23 33.51 -9.77
N THR A 1024 -11.04 34.82 -9.90
CA THR A 1024 -10.40 35.45 -11.06
C THR A 1024 -9.14 36.22 -10.67
N SER A 1025 -8.04 36.10 -11.42
CA SER A 1025 -6.90 37.03 -11.38
C SER A 1025 -6.38 37.32 -9.95
N GLY A 1026 -5.80 36.31 -9.29
CA GLY A 1026 -5.27 36.39 -7.93
C GLY A 1026 -6.32 36.52 -6.81
N ALA A 1027 -7.61 36.38 -7.11
CA ALA A 1027 -8.68 36.42 -6.10
C ALA A 1027 -8.83 35.11 -5.31
N THR A 1028 -9.53 35.18 -4.17
CA THR A 1028 -9.78 34.06 -3.25
C THR A 1028 -11.28 33.87 -2.98
N ALA A 1029 -11.84 32.75 -3.43
CA ALA A 1029 -13.25 32.38 -3.26
C ALA A 1029 -13.38 31.10 -2.44
N LEU A 1030 -13.89 31.22 -1.20
CA LEU A 1030 -13.86 30.14 -0.18
C LEU A 1030 -15.26 29.72 0.29
N GLY A 1031 -16.08 29.19 -0.62
CA GLY A 1031 -17.30 28.48 -0.29
C GLY A 1031 -18.04 27.90 -1.51
N GLY A 1032 -19.05 27.06 -1.25
CA GLY A 1032 -19.96 26.64 -2.32
C GLY A 1032 -20.65 27.84 -2.94
N ASN A 1033 -20.54 27.99 -4.26
CA ASN A 1033 -20.97 29.14 -5.07
C ASN A 1033 -20.38 30.50 -4.62
N SER A 1034 -19.23 30.54 -3.94
CA SER A 1034 -18.54 31.81 -3.68
C SER A 1034 -17.94 32.38 -4.96
N ASN A 1035 -18.06 33.68 -5.18
CA ASN A 1035 -17.63 34.34 -6.41
C ASN A 1035 -16.75 35.56 -6.08
N ALA A 1036 -15.45 35.43 -6.31
CA ALA A 1036 -14.47 36.51 -6.20
C ALA A 1036 -14.07 36.94 -7.63
N ALA A 1037 -14.91 37.79 -8.22
CA ALA A 1037 -14.86 38.20 -9.64
C ALA A 1037 -14.02 39.47 -9.86
N GLY A 1038 -13.70 40.21 -8.80
CA GLY A 1038 -12.72 41.28 -8.86
C GLY A 1038 -11.30 40.75 -8.72
N ALA A 1039 -10.34 41.32 -9.45
CA ALA A 1039 -8.93 40.98 -9.29
C ALA A 1039 -8.48 41.18 -7.82
N LYS A 1040 -7.74 40.21 -7.26
CA LYS A 1040 -7.32 40.19 -5.84
C LYS A 1040 -8.46 40.31 -4.80
N SER A 1041 -9.72 40.11 -5.18
CA SER A 1041 -10.85 40.17 -4.25
C SER A 1041 -10.98 38.91 -3.36
N VAL A 1042 -11.71 39.01 -2.26
CA VAL A 1042 -11.91 37.91 -1.29
C VAL A 1042 -13.39 37.67 -1.02
N ALA A 1043 -13.88 36.47 -1.33
CA ALA A 1043 -15.26 36.04 -1.07
C ALA A 1043 -15.29 34.86 -0.08
N LEU A 1044 -15.50 35.15 1.21
CA LEU A 1044 -15.39 34.18 2.31
C LEU A 1044 -16.77 33.82 2.89
N GLY A 1045 -17.47 32.91 2.20
CA GLY A 1045 -18.78 32.40 2.60
C GLY A 1045 -19.40 31.55 1.50
N SER A 1046 -20.51 30.85 1.76
CA SER A 1046 -21.31 30.33 0.63
C SER A 1046 -22.10 31.46 0.00
N ALA A 1047 -22.15 31.49 -1.34
CA ALA A 1047 -22.73 32.59 -2.12
C ALA A 1047 -22.24 33.99 -1.72
N ALA A 1048 -21.05 34.10 -1.12
CA ALA A 1048 -20.37 35.38 -0.94
C ALA A 1048 -19.92 35.89 -2.31
N LYS A 1049 -20.11 37.19 -2.59
CA LYS A 1049 -19.76 37.81 -3.87
C LYS A 1049 -18.95 39.08 -3.67
N ALA A 1050 -17.67 39.03 -4.05
CA ALA A 1050 -16.80 40.21 -4.14
C ALA A 1050 -16.64 40.59 -5.62
N SER A 1051 -17.16 41.75 -6.00
CA SER A 1051 -17.36 42.12 -7.42
C SER A 1051 -16.26 43.01 -7.99
N ASN A 1052 -15.64 43.88 -7.18
CA ASN A 1052 -14.63 44.85 -7.63
C ASN A 1052 -13.23 44.47 -7.16
N ALA A 1053 -12.20 45.11 -7.73
CA ALA A 1053 -10.81 44.81 -7.37
C ALA A 1053 -10.52 45.12 -5.89
N ASN A 1054 -9.83 44.20 -5.21
CA ASN A 1054 -9.51 44.27 -3.77
C ASN A 1054 -10.73 44.34 -2.80
N ASP A 1055 -11.94 44.05 -3.27
CA ASP A 1055 -13.15 43.96 -2.42
C ASP A 1055 -13.10 42.75 -1.48
N ILE A 1056 -13.73 42.86 -0.30
CA ILE A 1056 -13.86 41.77 0.67
C ILE A 1056 -15.34 41.53 1.01
N ALA A 1057 -15.88 40.38 0.63
CA ALA A 1057 -17.19 39.89 1.04
C ALA A 1057 -17.05 38.82 2.13
N LEU A 1058 -17.36 39.18 3.38
CA LEU A 1058 -17.19 38.33 4.56
C LEU A 1058 -18.54 37.81 5.07
N GLY A 1059 -18.70 36.48 5.11
CA GLY A 1059 -19.93 35.80 5.55
C GLY A 1059 -20.75 35.22 4.40
N ALA A 1060 -21.71 34.34 4.72
CA ALA A 1060 -22.59 33.74 3.72
C ALA A 1060 -23.57 34.78 3.16
N ASN A 1061 -23.84 34.72 1.85
CA ASN A 1061 -24.65 35.67 1.09
C ASN A 1061 -24.19 37.15 1.20
N SER A 1062 -22.96 37.41 1.67
CA SER A 1062 -22.42 38.77 1.74
C SER A 1062 -22.02 39.24 0.34
N THR A 1063 -22.38 40.47 -0.01
CA THR A 1063 -22.13 41.06 -1.33
C THR A 1063 -21.43 42.39 -1.18
N THR A 1064 -20.33 42.62 -1.90
CA THR A 1064 -19.82 43.98 -2.06
C THR A 1064 -20.63 44.76 -3.10
N ALA A 1065 -20.80 46.05 -2.84
CA ALA A 1065 -21.31 47.04 -3.77
C ALA A 1065 -20.13 47.87 -4.33
N ASN A 1066 -20.43 48.85 -5.18
CA ASN A 1066 -19.44 49.87 -5.53
C ASN A 1066 -19.08 50.69 -4.28
N VAL A 1067 -17.85 51.21 -4.23
CA VAL A 1067 -17.40 52.10 -3.15
C VAL A 1067 -18.30 53.34 -3.07
N VAL A 1068 -18.79 53.64 -1.86
CA VAL A 1068 -19.56 54.85 -1.56
C VAL A 1068 -18.67 55.80 -0.75
N ASN A 1069 -18.07 56.76 -1.44
CA ASN A 1069 -17.20 57.77 -0.84
C ASN A 1069 -18.03 58.86 -0.12
N THR A 1070 -18.13 58.77 1.21
CA THR A 1070 -18.83 59.75 2.04
C THR A 1070 -17.88 60.88 2.45
N ALA A 1071 -17.87 61.97 1.68
CA ALA A 1071 -16.95 63.09 1.92
C ALA A 1071 -17.29 63.95 3.16
N GLY A 1072 -18.50 63.85 3.70
CA GLY A 1072 -18.95 64.67 4.82
C GLY A 1072 -20.46 64.57 5.07
N ALA A 1073 -20.96 65.40 5.98
CA ALA A 1073 -22.38 65.57 6.27
C ALA A 1073 -22.72 67.00 6.73
N THR A 1074 -23.91 67.50 6.38
CA THR A 1074 -24.45 68.77 6.88
C THR A 1074 -25.25 68.54 8.16
N LEU A 1075 -24.87 69.18 9.27
CA LEU A 1075 -25.55 69.10 10.56
C LEU A 1075 -25.92 70.52 11.02
N GLY A 1076 -27.20 70.77 11.29
CA GLY A 1076 -27.69 72.09 11.74
C GLY A 1076 -27.43 73.24 10.76
N GLY A 1077 -27.28 72.95 9.46
CA GLY A 1077 -26.91 73.94 8.44
C GLY A 1077 -25.40 74.22 8.32
N LYS A 1078 -24.55 73.48 9.03
CA LYS A 1078 -23.09 73.54 8.91
C LYS A 1078 -22.54 72.25 8.30
N ASP A 1079 -21.64 72.37 7.34
CA ASP A 1079 -20.96 71.22 6.72
C ASP A 1079 -19.78 70.73 7.55
N TYR A 1080 -19.66 69.41 7.67
CA TYR A 1080 -18.57 68.69 8.30
C TYR A 1080 -17.92 67.75 7.29
N VAL A 1081 -16.62 67.92 7.04
CA VAL A 1081 -15.82 67.05 6.15
C VAL A 1081 -15.32 65.84 6.94
N PHE A 1082 -15.37 64.65 6.35
CA PHE A 1082 -14.88 63.41 6.95
C PHE A 1082 -13.52 63.00 6.36
N ALA A 1083 -12.68 62.38 7.21
CA ALA A 1083 -11.42 61.77 6.77
C ALA A 1083 -11.66 60.46 6.02
N GLY A 1084 -10.69 60.04 5.20
CA GLY A 1084 -10.79 58.78 4.44
C GLY A 1084 -11.78 58.80 3.27
N SER A 1085 -12.18 59.98 2.80
CA SER A 1085 -13.21 60.21 1.77
C SER A 1085 -12.91 59.63 0.37
N ASN A 1086 -11.75 58.99 0.16
CA ASN A 1086 -11.36 58.30 -1.07
C ASN A 1086 -10.99 56.84 -0.76
N ALA A 1087 -11.99 55.99 -0.53
CA ALA A 1087 -11.77 54.56 -0.27
C ALA A 1087 -11.43 53.81 -1.59
N GLY A 1088 -10.54 52.81 -1.50
CA GLY A 1088 -10.07 52.05 -2.67
C GLY A 1088 -10.84 50.75 -2.97
N SER A 1089 -11.56 50.20 -2.00
CA SER A 1089 -12.42 49.02 -2.12
C SER A 1089 -13.42 48.95 -0.95
N THR A 1090 -14.35 48.00 -0.98
CA THR A 1090 -15.37 47.83 0.08
C THR A 1090 -15.19 46.53 0.88
N LEU A 1091 -15.23 46.63 2.20
CA LEU A 1091 -15.48 45.49 3.10
C LEU A 1091 -16.99 45.38 3.35
N SER A 1092 -17.60 44.26 2.95
CA SER A 1092 -19.00 43.96 3.22
C SER A 1092 -19.16 42.76 4.13
N VAL A 1093 -19.86 42.97 5.25
CA VAL A 1093 -20.21 41.92 6.23
C VAL A 1093 -21.62 41.35 6.04
N GLY A 1094 -22.33 41.74 4.97
CA GLY A 1094 -23.72 41.34 4.71
C GLY A 1094 -24.18 41.66 3.29
N SER A 1095 -25.49 41.78 3.11
CA SER A 1095 -26.13 42.28 1.89
C SER A 1095 -27.32 43.16 2.27
N SER A 1096 -27.89 43.93 1.34
CA SER A 1096 -28.97 44.88 1.66
C SER A 1096 -30.22 44.15 2.17
N GLY A 1097 -30.72 44.54 3.35
CA GLY A 1097 -31.78 43.84 4.08
C GLY A 1097 -31.31 42.57 4.82
N ALA A 1098 -30.00 42.33 4.86
CA ALA A 1098 -29.34 41.22 5.54
C ALA A 1098 -27.98 41.69 6.14
N GLU A 1099 -27.99 42.89 6.71
CA GLU A 1099 -26.89 43.51 7.43
C GLU A 1099 -26.50 42.71 8.69
N ARG A 1100 -25.30 42.93 9.21
CA ARG A 1100 -24.79 42.25 10.42
C ARG A 1100 -24.17 43.24 11.39
N THR A 1101 -24.39 43.00 12.68
CA THR A 1101 -23.73 43.75 13.75
C THR A 1101 -22.22 43.46 13.76
N VAL A 1102 -21.43 44.50 14.00
CA VAL A 1102 -19.99 44.38 14.25
C VAL A 1102 -19.77 44.57 15.74
N THR A 1103 -19.54 43.47 16.46
CA THR A 1103 -19.34 43.46 17.92
C THR A 1103 -17.86 43.49 18.28
N ASN A 1104 -17.55 43.82 19.54
CA ASN A 1104 -16.18 43.90 20.08
C ASN A 1104 -15.29 44.97 19.40
N VAL A 1105 -15.91 46.02 18.84
CA VAL A 1105 -15.21 47.21 18.33
C VAL A 1105 -14.70 48.03 19.52
N ALA A 1106 -13.37 48.10 19.68
CA ALA A 1106 -12.72 49.01 20.62
C ALA A 1106 -13.02 50.48 20.26
N ALA A 1107 -12.84 51.41 21.20
CA ALA A 1107 -13.09 52.82 20.91
C ALA A 1107 -12.07 53.35 19.88
N GLY A 1108 -12.55 53.79 18.71
CA GLY A 1108 -11.71 54.40 17.68
C GLY A 1108 -11.15 55.76 18.14
N ARG A 1109 -10.00 56.18 17.63
CA ARG A 1109 -9.41 57.48 17.97
C ARG A 1109 -10.31 58.60 17.45
N LEU A 1110 -10.62 59.59 18.30
CA LEU A 1110 -11.43 60.75 17.92
C LEU A 1110 -10.51 61.90 17.50
N SER A 1111 -10.32 62.07 16.19
CA SER A 1111 -9.57 63.19 15.61
C SER A 1111 -10.06 63.52 14.20
N ALA A 1112 -9.75 64.73 13.72
CA ALA A 1112 -10.16 65.21 12.39
C ALA A 1112 -9.57 64.41 11.20
N SER A 1113 -8.59 63.53 11.46
CA SER A 1113 -7.95 62.65 10.47
C SER A 1113 -8.26 61.17 10.68
N SER A 1114 -9.17 60.83 11.60
CA SER A 1114 -9.43 59.44 11.97
C SER A 1114 -10.30 58.70 10.97
N THR A 1115 -9.90 57.48 10.63
CA THR A 1115 -10.67 56.51 9.83
C THR A 1115 -11.00 55.26 10.66
N ASP A 1116 -10.93 55.37 11.99
CA ASP A 1116 -11.26 54.28 12.91
C ASP A 1116 -12.77 54.11 13.04
N ALA A 1117 -13.25 52.87 13.22
CA ALA A 1117 -14.66 52.63 13.49
C ALA A 1117 -15.05 53.15 14.89
N VAL A 1118 -16.12 53.95 14.98
CA VAL A 1118 -16.69 54.38 16.26
C VAL A 1118 -17.57 53.29 16.87
N ASN A 1119 -17.52 53.14 18.18
CA ASN A 1119 -18.35 52.17 18.91
C ASN A 1119 -19.48 52.84 19.72
N GLY A 1120 -20.37 52.02 20.28
CA GLY A 1120 -21.53 52.51 21.03
C GLY A 1120 -21.21 53.35 22.27
N SER A 1121 -20.09 53.09 22.97
CA SER A 1121 -19.73 53.88 24.16
C SER A 1121 -19.22 55.28 23.80
N GLN A 1122 -18.63 55.47 22.62
CA GLN A 1122 -18.24 56.80 22.14
C GLN A 1122 -19.46 57.66 21.78
N LEU A 1123 -20.45 57.07 21.11
CA LEU A 1123 -21.70 57.77 20.79
C LEU A 1123 -22.48 58.10 22.08
N PHE A 1124 -22.52 57.19 23.05
CA PHE A 1124 -23.16 57.42 24.34
C PHE A 1124 -22.46 58.52 25.17
N ALA A 1125 -21.14 58.64 25.09
CA ALA A 1125 -20.40 59.74 25.72
C ALA A 1125 -20.74 61.11 25.10
N ALA A 1126 -20.88 61.17 23.77
CA ALA A 1126 -21.32 62.38 23.07
C ALA A 1126 -22.79 62.75 23.40
N ASP A 1127 -23.67 61.75 23.48
CA ASP A 1127 -25.08 61.94 23.85
C ASP A 1127 -25.23 62.50 25.28
N GLN A 1128 -24.49 61.98 26.26
CA GLN A 1128 -24.49 62.56 27.61
C GLN A 1128 -24.00 64.02 27.65
N ALA A 1129 -23.00 64.38 26.84
CA ALA A 1129 -22.55 65.77 26.74
C ALA A 1129 -23.61 66.70 26.11
N ILE A 1130 -24.37 66.22 25.12
CA ILE A 1130 -25.49 66.97 24.52
C ILE A 1130 -26.62 67.16 25.54
N ASN A 1131 -26.96 66.12 26.30
CA ASN A 1131 -27.97 66.20 27.36
C ASN A 1131 -27.56 67.16 28.49
N GLN A 1132 -26.27 67.22 28.87
CA GLN A 1132 -25.76 68.21 29.82
C GLN A 1132 -25.88 69.64 29.28
N ASN A 1133 -25.45 69.88 28.03
CA ASN A 1133 -25.60 71.20 27.39
C ASN A 1133 -27.06 71.68 27.36
N ALA A 1134 -28.02 70.76 27.14
CA ALA A 1134 -29.44 71.08 27.18
C ALA A 1134 -29.92 71.48 28.59
N ALA A 1135 -29.40 70.86 29.66
CA ALA A 1135 -29.68 71.27 31.03
C ALA A 1135 -29.08 72.66 31.34
N ASP A 1136 -27.85 72.92 30.93
CA ASP A 1136 -27.15 74.18 31.19
C ASP A 1136 -27.79 75.38 30.47
N ILE A 1137 -28.26 75.19 29.23
CA ILE A 1137 -29.04 76.20 28.50
C ILE A 1137 -30.34 76.54 29.25
N ASN A 1138 -31.07 75.56 29.77
CA ASN A 1138 -32.28 75.81 30.56
C ASN A 1138 -31.96 76.58 31.86
N ASN A 1139 -30.85 76.27 32.53
CA ASN A 1139 -30.41 76.99 33.72
C ASN A 1139 -30.03 78.46 33.42
N ALA A 1140 -29.39 78.72 32.28
CA ALA A 1140 -29.08 80.08 31.82
C ALA A 1140 -30.36 80.88 31.50
N VAL A 1141 -31.32 80.27 30.80
CA VAL A 1141 -32.63 80.90 30.49
C VAL A 1141 -33.40 81.24 31.78
N ASN A 1142 -33.45 80.32 32.75
CA ASN A 1142 -34.09 80.58 34.05
C ASN A 1142 -33.41 81.73 34.81
N SER A 1143 -32.08 81.85 34.71
CA SER A 1143 -31.33 82.94 35.33
C SER A 1143 -31.64 84.30 34.68
N ILE A 1144 -31.71 84.35 33.35
CA ILE A 1144 -32.09 85.56 32.60
C ILE A 1144 -33.54 85.98 32.93
N ASN A 1145 -34.48 85.03 32.94
CA ASN A 1145 -35.87 85.29 33.32
C ASN A 1145 -35.99 85.87 34.74
N THR A 1146 -35.15 85.43 35.67
CA THR A 1146 -35.11 85.95 37.05
C THR A 1146 -34.62 87.40 37.10
N ILE A 1147 -33.58 87.74 36.32
CA ILE A 1147 -33.06 89.11 36.21
C ILE A 1147 -34.12 90.05 35.62
N VAL A 1148 -34.79 89.64 34.54
CA VAL A 1148 -35.86 90.44 33.90
C VAL A 1148 -37.05 90.64 34.85
N ALA A 1149 -37.40 89.63 35.66
CA ALA A 1149 -38.56 89.70 36.54
C ALA A 1149 -38.33 90.40 37.90
N THR A 1150 -37.09 90.52 38.37
CA THR A 1150 -36.78 91.00 39.74
C THR A 1150 -35.62 92.00 39.85
N GLY A 1151 -35.01 92.36 38.71
CA GLY A 1151 -33.79 93.16 38.65
C GLY A 1151 -32.54 92.38 39.08
N THR A 1152 -31.42 93.08 39.20
CA THR A 1152 -30.17 92.52 39.74
C THR A 1152 -29.99 92.92 41.19
N LYS A 1153 -29.15 92.18 41.93
CA LYS A 1153 -28.68 92.62 43.26
C LYS A 1153 -28.24 94.09 43.19
N TYR A 1154 -28.68 94.89 44.15
CA TYR A 1154 -28.51 96.36 44.25
C TYR A 1154 -29.40 97.22 43.33
N PHE A 1155 -30.02 96.68 42.27
CA PHE A 1155 -30.90 97.41 41.35
C PHE A 1155 -32.23 96.68 41.18
N HIS A 1156 -33.18 96.98 42.08
CA HIS A 1156 -34.49 96.34 42.13
C HIS A 1156 -35.62 97.36 41.86
N ALA A 1157 -36.32 97.18 40.74
CA ALA A 1157 -37.60 97.85 40.47
C ALA A 1157 -38.73 96.80 40.61
N ASN A 1158 -39.42 96.80 41.74
CA ASN A 1158 -40.56 95.90 41.95
C ASN A 1158 -41.79 96.42 41.18
N SER A 1159 -41.96 96.00 39.93
CA SER A 1159 -43.12 96.35 39.12
C SER A 1159 -43.40 95.37 37.98
N THR A 1160 -44.61 95.43 37.45
CA THR A 1160 -45.10 94.67 36.29
C THR A 1160 -45.71 95.58 35.21
N GLY A 1161 -45.57 96.89 35.34
CA GLY A 1161 -45.99 97.86 34.33
C GLY A 1161 -44.93 98.12 33.26
N ALA A 1162 -45.12 99.18 32.47
CA ALA A 1162 -44.20 99.57 31.41
C ALA A 1162 -42.77 99.83 31.92
N ASP A 1163 -41.77 99.51 31.09
CA ASP A 1163 -40.36 99.72 31.40
C ASP A 1163 -40.02 101.22 31.54
N SER A 1164 -38.89 101.49 32.20
CA SER A 1164 -38.20 102.78 32.19
C SER A 1164 -37.69 103.13 30.79
N SER A 1165 -37.78 104.40 30.39
CA SER A 1165 -37.31 104.88 29.10
C SER A 1165 -36.36 106.07 29.25
N ALA A 1166 -35.06 105.80 29.10
CA ALA A 1166 -34.03 106.82 28.95
C ALA A 1166 -33.99 107.28 27.49
N MET A 1167 -34.86 108.23 27.14
CA MET A 1167 -35.02 108.73 25.76
C MET A 1167 -33.98 109.81 25.41
N GLY A 1168 -33.59 110.61 26.38
CA GLY A 1168 -32.52 111.59 26.23
C GLY A 1168 -31.13 110.94 26.14
N GLN A 1169 -30.22 111.55 25.38
CA GLN A 1169 -28.83 111.10 25.32
C GLN A 1169 -28.17 111.15 26.71
N ASP A 1170 -27.51 110.07 27.11
CA ASP A 1170 -26.85 109.92 28.42
C ASP A 1170 -27.79 110.15 29.63
N SER A 1171 -29.11 110.02 29.42
CA SER A 1171 -30.13 110.13 30.46
C SER A 1171 -30.32 108.84 31.26
N VAL A 1172 -30.94 108.95 32.45
CA VAL A 1172 -31.14 107.83 33.37
C VAL A 1172 -32.59 107.77 33.83
N ALA A 1173 -33.33 106.77 33.35
CA ALA A 1173 -34.68 106.47 33.84
C ALA A 1173 -34.65 105.26 34.78
N ILE A 1174 -35.15 105.40 36.01
CA ILE A 1174 -35.12 104.34 37.04
C ILE A 1174 -36.53 104.17 37.63
N GLY A 1175 -37.18 103.07 37.27
CA GLY A 1175 -38.49 102.66 37.77
C GLY A 1175 -39.55 102.58 36.67
N GLN A 1176 -40.61 101.80 36.92
CA GLN A 1176 -41.69 101.57 35.95
C GLN A 1176 -42.30 102.88 35.44
N GLY A 1177 -42.39 103.02 34.12
CA GLY A 1177 -42.91 104.21 33.45
C GLY A 1177 -42.10 105.49 33.70
N ALA A 1178 -40.89 105.41 34.27
CA ALA A 1178 -40.01 106.57 34.36
C ALA A 1178 -39.54 106.96 32.95
N VAL A 1179 -39.64 108.24 32.58
CA VAL A 1179 -39.21 108.74 31.27
C VAL A 1179 -38.26 109.91 31.45
N ALA A 1180 -36.99 109.70 31.11
CA ALA A 1180 -35.99 110.76 31.04
C ALA A 1180 -35.94 111.26 29.60
N THR A 1181 -36.48 112.46 29.36
CA THR A 1181 -36.80 112.99 28.02
C THR A 1181 -35.63 113.72 27.37
N ASN A 1182 -34.91 114.56 28.10
CA ASN A 1182 -33.81 115.38 27.58
C ASN A 1182 -32.43 114.83 27.94
N ALA A 1183 -31.38 115.34 27.30
CA ALA A 1183 -30.02 114.83 27.49
C ALA A 1183 -29.50 115.07 28.92
N ASN A 1184 -28.79 114.10 29.49
CA ASN A 1184 -28.32 114.07 30.88
C ASN A 1184 -29.43 114.19 31.96
N ASP A 1185 -30.71 114.06 31.60
CA ASP A 1185 -31.81 114.06 32.57
C ASP A 1185 -31.81 112.79 33.44
N ILE A 1186 -32.37 112.91 34.65
CA ILE A 1186 -32.60 111.76 35.53
C ILE A 1186 -34.07 111.69 35.93
N ALA A 1187 -34.78 110.66 35.47
CA ALA A 1187 -36.14 110.34 35.87
C ALA A 1187 -36.10 109.26 36.97
N LEU A 1188 -36.16 109.68 38.22
CA LEU A 1188 -35.96 108.81 39.37
C LEU A 1188 -37.28 108.50 40.08
N GLY A 1189 -37.72 107.24 40.01
CA GLY A 1189 -38.96 106.74 40.59
C GLY A 1189 -40.04 106.40 39.56
N SER A 1190 -40.99 105.56 39.96
CA SER A 1190 -42.11 105.11 39.10
C SER A 1190 -42.90 106.31 38.55
N ASN A 1191 -43.14 106.35 37.24
CA ASN A 1191 -43.82 107.42 36.51
C ASN A 1191 -43.25 108.83 36.78
N SER A 1192 -41.96 108.92 37.14
CA SER A 1192 -41.22 110.17 37.10
C SER A 1192 -40.96 110.55 35.65
N ILE A 1193 -41.29 111.78 35.26
CA ILE A 1193 -41.11 112.28 33.90
C ILE A 1193 -40.30 113.56 34.00
N THR A 1194 -39.20 113.65 33.24
CA THR A 1194 -38.41 114.87 33.16
C THR A 1194 -38.96 115.81 32.09
N ALA A 1195 -38.70 117.10 32.28
CA ALA A 1195 -39.21 118.18 31.44
C ALA A 1195 -38.08 119.19 31.18
N ASP A 1196 -38.31 120.11 30.24
CA ASP A 1196 -37.31 121.09 29.83
C ASP A 1196 -36.81 121.95 31.01
N VAL A 1197 -35.52 122.28 30.98
CA VAL A 1197 -34.84 122.90 32.13
C VAL A 1197 -35.25 124.36 32.31
N VAL A 1198 -35.71 124.71 33.51
CA VAL A 1198 -36.24 126.05 33.83
C VAL A 1198 -35.18 126.91 34.51
N ASN A 1199 -34.42 127.64 33.69
CA ASN A 1199 -33.38 128.56 34.15
C ASN A 1199 -33.95 129.80 34.85
N THR A 1200 -33.62 129.98 36.13
CA THR A 1200 -34.06 131.11 36.96
C THR A 1200 -32.89 132.03 37.31
N ALA A 1201 -32.81 133.19 36.65
CA ALA A 1201 -31.67 134.10 36.76
C ALA A 1201 -31.60 134.93 38.07
N GLY A 1202 -32.71 135.10 38.78
CA GLY A 1202 -32.79 135.91 39.99
C GLY A 1202 -34.21 136.33 40.36
N ALA A 1203 -34.34 137.19 41.38
CA ALA A 1203 -35.60 137.79 41.81
C ALA A 1203 -35.41 139.25 42.24
N THR A 1204 -36.37 140.12 41.87
CA THR A 1204 -36.45 141.50 42.35
C THR A 1204 -37.26 141.57 43.63
N ILE A 1205 -36.66 141.98 44.75
CA ILE A 1205 -37.32 142.07 46.06
C ILE A 1205 -37.14 143.50 46.60
N GLY A 1206 -38.26 144.15 46.94
CA GLY A 1206 -38.24 145.52 47.48
C GLY A 1206 -37.67 146.59 46.54
N GLY A 1207 -37.65 146.34 45.22
CA GLY A 1207 -37.02 147.22 44.23
C GLY A 1207 -35.51 147.03 44.07
N LYS A 1208 -34.94 145.95 44.62
CA LYS A 1208 -33.55 145.55 44.43
C LYS A 1208 -33.47 144.17 43.79
N ASP A 1209 -32.60 144.01 42.80
CA ASP A 1209 -32.37 142.75 42.11
C ASP A 1209 -31.38 141.85 42.87
N TYR A 1210 -31.73 140.57 42.98
CA TYR A 1210 -30.90 139.51 43.55
C TYR A 1210 -30.72 138.42 42.50
N THR A 1211 -29.56 138.37 41.85
CA THR A 1211 -29.20 137.30 40.91
C THR A 1211 -28.99 135.98 41.65
N PHE A 1212 -29.50 134.88 41.09
CA PHE A 1212 -29.31 133.52 41.61
C PHE A 1212 -28.12 132.83 40.92
N ALA A 1213 -27.47 131.93 41.66
CA ALA A 1213 -26.45 131.03 41.13
C ALA A 1213 -27.06 129.77 40.53
N GLY A 1214 -26.35 129.08 39.64
CA GLY A 1214 -26.87 127.91 38.92
C GLY A 1214 -27.97 128.26 37.90
N SER A 1215 -27.99 129.50 37.43
CA SER A 1215 -29.00 130.06 36.52
C SER A 1215 -28.92 129.60 35.07
N ASP A 1216 -28.02 128.66 34.75
CA ASP A 1216 -27.88 128.00 33.45
C ASP A 1216 -27.68 126.49 33.63
N ALA A 1217 -28.73 125.82 34.12
CA ALA A 1217 -28.75 124.38 34.33
C ALA A 1217 -28.92 123.64 32.99
N GLN A 1218 -28.25 122.49 32.86
CA GLN A 1218 -28.14 121.76 31.58
C GLN A 1218 -28.96 120.46 31.51
N SER A 1219 -29.51 120.00 32.63
CA SER A 1219 -30.49 118.90 32.70
C SER A 1219 -31.32 118.99 33.99
N THR A 1220 -32.35 118.15 34.13
CA THR A 1220 -33.19 118.09 35.34
C THR A 1220 -33.21 116.70 36.00
N LEU A 1221 -33.22 116.69 37.34
CA LEU A 1221 -33.56 115.51 38.14
C LEU A 1221 -35.06 115.58 38.47
N SER A 1222 -35.87 114.81 37.77
CA SER A 1222 -37.29 114.67 38.08
C SER A 1222 -37.52 113.49 39.02
N VAL A 1223 -38.04 113.79 40.20
CA VAL A 1223 -38.46 112.79 41.20
C VAL A 1223 -39.95 112.44 41.09
N GLY A 1224 -40.68 112.96 40.11
CA GLY A 1224 -42.12 112.73 39.92
C GLY A 1224 -42.62 113.25 38.58
N SER A 1225 -43.90 113.61 38.52
CA SER A 1225 -44.50 114.29 37.36
C SER A 1225 -45.56 115.29 37.83
N LEU A 1226 -46.10 116.12 36.94
CA LEU A 1226 -47.04 117.19 37.32
C LEU A 1226 -48.33 116.62 37.95
N GLY A 1227 -48.61 116.99 39.20
CA GLY A 1227 -49.68 116.41 40.02
C GLY A 1227 -49.35 115.06 40.67
N ALA A 1228 -48.11 114.58 40.54
CA ALA A 1228 -47.55 113.38 41.12
C ALA A 1228 -46.10 113.62 41.60
N GLU A 1229 -45.84 114.80 42.15
CA GLU A 1229 -44.55 115.22 42.68
C GLU A 1229 -44.16 114.42 43.92
N ARG A 1230 -42.86 114.22 44.15
CA ARG A 1230 -42.33 113.56 45.36
C ARG A 1230 -41.60 114.54 46.26
N THR A 1231 -41.83 114.41 47.56
CA THR A 1231 -41.06 115.11 48.58
C THR A 1231 -39.62 114.59 48.62
N ILE A 1232 -38.63 115.47 48.41
CA ILE A 1232 -37.23 115.12 48.65
C ILE A 1232 -36.96 115.26 50.16
N THR A 1233 -37.02 114.14 50.88
CA THR A 1233 -36.81 114.09 52.34
C THR A 1233 -35.34 113.93 52.70
N ASN A 1234 -34.96 114.33 53.93
CA ASN A 1234 -33.59 114.27 54.46
C ASN A 1234 -32.56 115.15 53.74
N VAL A 1235 -33.02 116.21 53.05
CA VAL A 1235 -32.14 117.25 52.49
C VAL A 1235 -31.50 118.04 53.62
N ALA A 1236 -30.17 117.97 53.72
CA ALA A 1236 -29.37 118.78 54.65
C ALA A 1236 -29.51 120.28 54.35
N ALA A 1237 -29.20 121.15 55.31
CA ALA A 1237 -29.28 122.59 55.10
C ALA A 1237 -28.21 123.04 54.08
N GLY A 1238 -28.65 123.57 52.93
CA GLY A 1238 -27.78 124.11 51.89
C GLY A 1238 -27.11 125.43 52.31
N ARG A 1239 -26.06 125.85 51.61
CA ARG A 1239 -25.43 127.16 51.85
C ARG A 1239 -26.39 128.29 51.43
N LEU A 1240 -26.53 129.31 52.26
CA LEU A 1240 -27.26 130.54 51.90
C LEU A 1240 -26.25 131.62 51.49
N SER A 1241 -25.89 131.65 50.20
CA SER A 1241 -24.99 132.65 49.62
C SER A 1241 -25.40 132.98 48.18
N ALA A 1242 -24.93 134.13 47.67
CA ALA A 1242 -25.13 134.54 46.27
C ALA A 1242 -24.42 133.63 45.23
N SER A 1243 -23.75 132.56 45.68
CA SER A 1243 -23.04 131.58 44.85
C SER A 1243 -23.52 130.15 45.07
N SER A 1244 -24.61 129.95 45.81
CA SER A 1244 -25.08 128.62 46.21
C SER A 1244 -26.02 128.01 45.18
N THR A 1245 -25.76 126.74 44.85
CA THR A 1245 -26.64 125.87 44.06
C THR A 1245 -27.14 124.70 44.91
N ASP A 1246 -27.03 124.80 46.23
CA ASP A 1246 -27.51 123.76 47.16
C ASP A 1246 -29.03 123.86 47.31
N ALA A 1247 -29.71 122.71 47.42
CA ALA A 1247 -31.14 122.69 47.72
C ALA A 1247 -31.40 123.29 49.11
N VAL A 1248 -32.22 124.34 49.17
CA VAL A 1248 -32.65 124.97 50.43
C VAL A 1248 -33.76 124.13 51.06
N ASN A 1249 -33.58 123.72 52.32
CA ASN A 1249 -34.58 122.91 53.01
C ASN A 1249 -35.57 123.76 53.84
N GLY A 1250 -36.66 123.14 54.30
CA GLY A 1250 -37.74 123.84 55.00
C GLY A 1250 -37.34 124.53 56.30
N SER A 1251 -36.29 124.09 57.01
CA SER A 1251 -35.86 124.77 58.25
C SER A 1251 -35.12 126.08 57.98
N GLN A 1252 -34.58 126.25 56.77
CA GLN A 1252 -33.90 127.48 56.35
C GLN A 1252 -34.90 128.53 55.87
N LEU A 1253 -35.87 128.12 55.06
CA LEU A 1253 -36.95 129.01 54.61
C LEU A 1253 -37.84 129.46 55.78
N PHE A 1254 -38.04 128.62 56.80
CA PHE A 1254 -38.73 129.00 58.04
C PHE A 1254 -37.94 130.01 58.91
N ALA A 1255 -36.62 130.13 58.69
CA ALA A 1255 -35.73 131.03 59.43
C ALA A 1255 -35.43 132.34 58.69
N THR A 1256 -36.11 132.62 57.57
CA THR A 1256 -35.89 133.77 56.68
C THR A 1256 -37.13 134.67 56.62
#